data_AF-A0A1X7TH19-F1
#
_entry.id   AF-A0A1X7TH19-F1
#
_cell.length_a   1.000
_cell.length_b   1.000
_cell.length_c   1.000
_cell.angle_alpha   90.00
_cell.angle_beta   90.00
_cell.angle_gamma   90.00
#
_symmetry.space_group_name_H-M   'P 1'
#
loop_
_entity.id
_entity.type
_entity.pdbx_description
1 polymer ?
#
loop_
_entity_poly.entity_id
_entity_poly.type
_entity_poly.pdbx_seq_one_letter_code
_entity_poly.pdbx_strand_id
1 'polypeptide(L)'
;MLTADNIYVHVPIGAYERALKEQGSADVAYARLMLLGSAGTGKTSLKRSLMEEPFNPHTTSTIVSDVSSVRPFGHKWQTMRDKKWRKVTEEDELEEIARLFESFHSKSSSHHASVLSAEYSHNESDALVSTSSIASDLNVEIRIKSILERACFAYRTTKPLVQPFLHIWDCGGQPVFLEILPAFLTPRTMFLLLFDASKDFTERWQSRQNTTDGKVLFGEVVNESTSDLMVKWMSTIHSYLVKHKKDDTSSPSPSLYCIGTRGDKLKGRKKEQVKKQIKSLYKEKEFSDLIKDVLIIDNTTSGKGGREDPSISELRGAIDTFINTLVVPTPVNWVLFRKVFQELELNIISVSDAIAIGEACHIPARDVPKVLKFYHELGAVLYYPQIKGLKNKVILSPKWFVDIIGKAFPLDNGWSETYRWYLLQNDGILIQPLYKEIWQSSDIDPEEIIELLVHFRLAAQVQTELDDAKHYFLPAVLPGYTGDPNEVQPGYKLRASPVHITFTTGHGYVPPGFFTRLATAVATDDDIKLNFDNVYSAPTAAITINLHSKVERRSIYRNRVCFSYGRPSDDFVLTDINDAIQVDVLRYVPESSHPVPFRTVCQQILKLLDDCCQKVEETLILYYGHHTGRSSRRIQYVCQCRRLKEVHYIQDIDAEKQTCSDPVYCKKKRRPRSLTNNESLWFKEKTKHMPQEKQLQLETSPRLLDLKEDNVDDVDDDETTLLIQKVKSTTNYSPTQINIILQKLTLLTSNLERGIKGDGGVKCNNNKDKGTTTNTLNESQEHGSTSIEKGQSDIDVLKINDEVQETLTDKLLGNTDLATVLQELTSNQQFDYAKNWKQLGLYLGLYQPTLSAIEVNCRGQVQDCLMECLSSWLKREDGVRETRGGGSNWISLVAALDAVGEREVANNIRIKYNL
;
A
#
# COMPACT_ATOMS: atom_id res chain seq x y z
N MET A 1 42.80 -15.25 0.27
CA MET A 1 42.32 -14.86 1.61
C MET A 1 41.48 -13.61 1.42
N LEU A 2 40.18 -13.70 1.63
CA LEU A 2 39.34 -12.54 1.94
C LEU A 2 39.24 -12.51 3.47
N THR A 3 39.41 -11.35 4.11
CA THR A 3 39.32 -11.26 5.57
C THR A 3 37.86 -11.23 6.01
N ALA A 4 37.61 -11.57 7.28
CA ALA A 4 36.27 -11.79 7.81
C ALA A 4 35.44 -10.50 7.99
N ASP A 5 36.03 -9.33 7.78
CA ASP A 5 35.44 -8.02 8.11
C ASP A 5 34.27 -7.64 7.18
N ASN A 6 34.08 -8.34 6.06
CA ASN A 6 33.14 -7.99 4.98
C ASN A 6 31.70 -8.54 5.15
N ILE A 7 31.19 -8.68 6.37
CA ILE A 7 29.91 -9.37 6.65
C ILE A 7 28.75 -8.39 6.82
N TYR A 8 28.18 -7.93 5.70
CA TYR A 8 27.14 -6.90 5.66
C TYR A 8 25.72 -7.47 5.82
N VAL A 9 25.47 -8.11 6.95
CA VAL A 9 24.16 -8.63 7.41
C VAL A 9 24.17 -8.52 8.94
N HIS A 10 23.09 -8.06 9.59
CA HIS A 10 23.02 -7.84 11.04
C HIS A 10 22.89 -9.14 11.88
N VAL A 11 23.67 -10.16 11.51
CA VAL A 11 23.88 -11.38 12.27
C VAL A 11 24.89 -11.13 13.39
N PRO A 12 24.68 -11.62 14.63
CA PRO A 12 25.71 -11.61 15.66
C PRO A 12 26.96 -12.38 15.21
N ILE A 13 28.02 -11.63 14.88
CA ILE A 13 29.25 -12.08 14.18
C ILE A 13 29.74 -13.45 14.67
N GLY A 14 29.98 -13.60 15.98
CA GLY A 14 30.51 -14.84 16.57
C GLY A 14 29.60 -16.09 16.50
N ALA A 15 28.37 -15.99 15.97
CA ALA A 15 27.58 -17.18 15.60
C ALA A 15 27.87 -17.63 14.16
N TYR A 16 28.03 -16.66 13.25
CA TYR A 16 28.30 -16.85 11.83
C TYR A 16 29.76 -17.25 11.58
N GLU A 17 30.72 -16.60 12.24
CA GLU A 17 32.15 -16.96 12.16
C GLU A 17 32.42 -18.39 12.60
N ARG A 18 31.78 -18.83 13.70
CA ARG A 18 31.82 -20.23 14.16
C ARG A 18 31.30 -21.17 13.08
N ALA A 19 30.10 -20.90 12.56
CA ALA A 19 29.50 -21.72 11.51
C ALA A 19 30.41 -21.82 10.27
N LEU A 20 30.99 -20.71 9.79
CA LEU A 20 31.95 -20.74 8.67
C LEU A 20 33.22 -21.54 8.97
N LYS A 21 33.73 -21.48 10.21
CA LYS A 21 34.94 -22.18 10.63
C LYS A 21 34.70 -23.68 10.90
N GLU A 22 33.52 -24.04 11.37
CA GLU A 22 33.13 -25.40 11.77
C GLU A 22 32.51 -26.19 10.60
N GLN A 23 31.80 -25.51 9.69
CA GLN A 23 30.99 -26.12 8.61
C GLN A 23 31.52 -25.81 7.20
N GLY A 24 32.59 -25.01 7.08
CA GLY A 24 33.07 -24.48 5.80
C GLY A 24 32.13 -23.42 5.20
N SER A 25 32.47 -22.94 4.00
CA SER A 25 31.80 -21.79 3.38
C SER A 25 31.53 -21.97 1.88
N ALA A 26 30.30 -21.67 1.49
CA ALA A 26 29.82 -21.53 0.12
C ALA A 26 29.81 -20.04 -0.29
N ASP A 27 30.47 -19.65 -1.38
CA ASP A 27 30.34 -18.29 -1.90
C ASP A 27 29.01 -18.15 -2.66
N VAL A 28 28.05 -17.43 -2.07
CA VAL A 28 26.70 -17.24 -2.62
C VAL A 28 26.41 -15.76 -2.79
N ALA A 29 25.90 -15.35 -3.95
CA ALA A 29 25.60 -13.95 -4.26
C ALA A 29 24.08 -13.71 -4.22
N TYR A 30 23.57 -13.33 -3.04
CA TYR A 30 22.17 -12.98 -2.85
C TYR A 30 21.92 -11.51 -3.19
N ALA A 31 21.12 -11.27 -4.23
CA ALA A 31 20.84 -9.94 -4.75
C ALA A 31 19.34 -9.75 -5.01
N ARG A 32 18.85 -8.53 -4.80
CA ARG A 32 17.49 -8.14 -5.20
C ARG A 32 17.54 -7.11 -6.32
N LEU A 33 16.65 -7.25 -7.30
CA LEU A 33 16.40 -6.27 -8.35
C LEU A 33 14.95 -5.78 -8.23
N MET A 34 14.75 -4.52 -7.85
CA MET A 34 13.42 -3.96 -7.60
C MET A 34 13.00 -3.00 -8.71
N LEU A 35 11.86 -3.28 -9.36
CA LEU A 35 11.32 -2.46 -10.44
C LEU A 35 10.30 -1.47 -9.89
N LEU A 36 10.65 -0.19 -9.91
CA LEU A 36 9.85 0.93 -9.39
C LEU A 36 9.32 1.80 -10.54
N GLY A 37 8.23 2.54 -10.27
CA GLY A 37 7.57 3.42 -11.25
C GLY A 37 6.09 3.07 -11.47
N SER A 38 5.36 4.01 -12.07
CA SER A 38 3.89 3.97 -12.20
C SER A 38 3.36 2.84 -13.09
N ALA A 39 2.06 2.53 -12.97
CA ALA A 39 1.42 1.45 -13.72
C ALA A 39 1.39 1.73 -15.24
N GLY A 40 1.75 0.73 -16.05
CA GLY A 40 1.83 0.84 -17.51
C GLY A 40 3.13 1.43 -18.08
N THR A 41 4.11 1.77 -17.24
CA THR A 41 5.47 2.20 -17.65
C THR A 41 6.32 1.09 -18.27
N GLY A 42 5.86 -0.17 -18.27
CA GLY A 42 6.57 -1.29 -18.91
C GLY A 42 7.52 -2.07 -18.00
N LYS A 43 7.35 -2.03 -16.66
CA LYS A 43 8.17 -2.80 -15.71
C LYS A 43 8.21 -4.30 -16.03
N THR A 44 7.04 -4.91 -16.20
CA THR A 44 6.88 -6.31 -16.63
C THR A 44 7.48 -6.57 -18.03
N SER A 45 7.42 -5.60 -18.94
CA SER A 45 8.06 -5.69 -20.26
C SER A 45 9.59 -5.63 -20.16
N LEU A 46 10.16 -4.82 -19.26
CA LEU A 46 11.60 -4.78 -18.99
C LEU A 46 12.06 -6.07 -18.30
N LYS A 47 11.27 -6.63 -17.37
CA LYS A 47 11.50 -7.95 -16.79
C LYS A 47 11.64 -9.00 -17.90
N ARG A 48 10.65 -9.11 -18.80
CA ARG A 48 10.72 -9.98 -19.99
C ARG A 48 11.96 -9.72 -20.86
N SER A 49 12.36 -8.45 -21.03
CA SER A 49 13.60 -8.11 -21.76
C SER A 49 14.88 -8.58 -21.06
N LEU A 50 14.99 -8.46 -19.74
CA LEU A 50 16.13 -9.03 -19.01
C LEU A 50 16.19 -10.56 -19.21
N MET A 51 15.03 -11.23 -19.20
CA MET A 51 14.86 -12.68 -19.47
C MET A 51 15.11 -13.12 -20.94
N GLU A 52 15.48 -12.20 -21.84
CA GLU A 52 15.60 -12.46 -23.30
C GLU A 52 14.32 -13.05 -23.95
N GLU A 53 13.16 -12.79 -23.36
CA GLU A 53 11.88 -13.19 -23.91
C GLU A 53 11.45 -12.25 -25.05
N PRO A 54 10.72 -12.74 -26.07
CA PRO A 54 10.11 -11.89 -27.07
C PRO A 54 9.17 -10.83 -26.45
N PHE A 55 9.19 -9.64 -27.05
CA PHE A 55 8.26 -8.57 -26.69
C PHE A 55 6.80 -8.99 -26.91
N ASN A 56 5.97 -8.83 -25.89
CA ASN A 56 4.52 -9.06 -25.97
C ASN A 56 3.78 -7.72 -25.76
N PRO A 57 3.09 -7.16 -26.78
CA PRO A 57 2.32 -5.93 -26.63
C PRO A 57 1.12 -6.07 -25.68
N HIS A 58 0.59 -7.29 -25.53
CA HIS A 58 -0.49 -7.65 -24.61
C HIS A 58 0.04 -8.20 -23.27
N THR A 59 1.21 -7.73 -22.83
CA THR A 59 1.69 -8.04 -21.47
C THR A 59 0.69 -7.47 -20.47
N THR A 60 0.08 -8.33 -19.65
CA THR A 60 -0.81 -7.96 -18.55
C THR A 60 -0.07 -7.11 -17.53
N SER A 61 -0.80 -6.24 -16.82
CA SER A 61 -0.19 -5.39 -15.79
C SER A 61 -0.11 -6.08 -14.44
N THR A 62 1.05 -6.02 -13.79
CA THR A 62 1.24 -6.52 -12.43
C THR A 62 0.29 -5.79 -11.46
N ILE A 63 -0.65 -6.56 -10.90
CA ILE A 63 -1.70 -6.06 -10.01
C ILE A 63 -1.10 -5.75 -8.63
N VAL A 64 -0.67 -6.79 -7.91
CA VAL A 64 -0.02 -6.68 -6.59
C VAL A 64 1.51 -6.74 -6.73
N SER A 65 2.07 -7.92 -6.99
CA SER A 65 3.51 -8.13 -7.17
C SER A 65 3.80 -9.38 -8.02
N ASP A 66 4.94 -9.38 -8.71
CA ASP A 66 5.53 -10.61 -9.24
C ASP A 66 7.01 -10.71 -8.85
N VAL A 67 7.22 -11.25 -7.65
CA VAL A 67 8.53 -11.66 -7.13
C VAL A 67 8.94 -12.99 -7.74
N SER A 68 10.09 -13.04 -8.41
CA SER A 68 10.59 -14.25 -9.06
C SER A 68 12.10 -14.44 -8.87
N SER A 69 12.50 -15.63 -8.45
CA SER A 69 13.90 -16.07 -8.39
C SER A 69 14.43 -16.39 -9.80
N VAL A 70 15.56 -15.78 -10.17
CA VAL A 70 16.13 -15.83 -11.52
C VAL A 70 17.63 -16.12 -11.45
N ARG A 71 18.14 -16.91 -12.40
CA ARG A 71 19.58 -16.98 -12.71
C ARG A 71 19.88 -16.04 -13.88
N PRO A 72 20.64 -14.95 -13.66
CA PRO A 72 21.06 -14.07 -14.75
C PRO A 72 22.10 -14.77 -15.61
N PHE A 73 22.33 -14.30 -16.84
CA PHE A 73 23.40 -14.75 -17.76
C PHE A 73 24.45 -13.64 -17.98
N GLY A 74 25.73 -14.00 -17.91
CA GLY A 74 26.84 -13.04 -18.07
C GLY A 74 28.28 -13.58 -17.87
N HIS A 75 28.48 -14.67 -17.12
CA HIS A 75 29.82 -15.09 -16.66
C HIS A 75 30.31 -16.45 -17.20
N LYS A 76 31.53 -16.83 -16.83
CA LYS A 76 32.21 -18.09 -17.23
C LYS A 76 31.67 -19.36 -16.54
N TRP A 77 30.49 -19.32 -15.92
CA TRP A 77 29.82 -20.50 -15.39
C TRP A 77 29.04 -21.21 -16.49
N GLN A 78 29.11 -22.55 -16.48
CA GLN A 78 28.47 -23.37 -17.50
C GLN A 78 27.17 -23.94 -16.96
N THR A 79 26.04 -23.52 -17.55
CA THR A 79 24.92 -24.45 -17.75
C THR A 79 24.87 -24.72 -19.25
N MET A 80 25.26 -25.94 -19.66
CA MET A 80 25.42 -26.33 -21.08
C MET A 80 24.06 -26.57 -21.79
N ARG A 81 23.02 -25.81 -21.42
CA ARG A 81 21.66 -25.90 -21.97
C ARG A 81 21.26 -24.64 -22.71
N ASP A 82 21.39 -23.44 -22.11
CA ASP A 82 20.94 -22.18 -22.72
C ASP A 82 21.85 -20.98 -22.47
N LYS A 83 21.80 -20.02 -23.39
CA LYS A 83 22.55 -18.75 -23.36
C LYS A 83 21.72 -17.57 -22.83
N LYS A 84 20.81 -17.81 -21.89
CA LYS A 84 19.76 -16.86 -21.48
C LYS A 84 19.58 -16.78 -19.97
N TRP A 85 19.09 -15.62 -19.51
CA TRP A 85 18.51 -15.45 -18.18
C TRP A 85 17.26 -16.34 -18.05
N ARG A 86 17.13 -17.14 -16.98
CA ARG A 86 15.96 -18.02 -16.76
C ARG A 86 15.51 -18.04 -15.30
N LYS A 87 14.24 -18.42 -15.07
CA LYS A 87 13.77 -18.76 -13.71
C LYS A 87 14.61 -19.92 -13.19
N VAL A 88 14.86 -19.94 -11.88
CA VAL A 88 15.55 -21.07 -11.21
C VAL A 88 14.68 -22.32 -11.35
N THR A 89 15.27 -23.47 -11.72
CA THR A 89 14.61 -24.78 -11.69
C THR A 89 15.13 -25.63 -10.53
N GLU A 90 14.45 -26.74 -10.23
CA GLU A 90 14.83 -27.68 -9.18
C GLU A 90 16.24 -28.28 -9.44
N GLU A 91 16.54 -28.66 -10.69
CA GLU A 91 17.85 -29.24 -11.03
C GLU A 91 18.97 -28.20 -11.01
N ASP A 92 18.65 -26.94 -11.34
CA ASP A 92 19.54 -25.80 -11.13
C ASP A 92 19.96 -25.70 -9.64
N GLU A 93 19.03 -25.96 -8.72
CA GLU A 93 19.30 -25.94 -7.27
C GLU A 93 20.00 -27.21 -6.76
N LEU A 94 19.71 -28.39 -7.31
CA LEU A 94 20.47 -29.62 -7.00
C LEU A 94 21.93 -29.51 -7.44
N GLU A 95 22.21 -28.89 -8.60
CA GLU A 95 23.59 -28.64 -9.04
C GLU A 95 24.30 -27.55 -8.19
N GLU A 96 23.56 -26.65 -7.55
CA GLU A 96 24.10 -25.76 -6.50
C GLU A 96 24.62 -26.59 -5.32
N ILE A 97 23.74 -27.43 -4.76
CA ILE A 97 23.98 -28.26 -3.59
C ILE A 97 25.16 -29.22 -3.81
N ALA A 98 25.17 -29.96 -4.92
CA ALA A 98 26.20 -30.93 -5.28
C ALA A 98 27.62 -30.33 -5.31
N ARG A 99 27.76 -29.15 -5.94
CA ARG A 99 29.04 -28.45 -6.07
C ARG A 99 29.55 -27.93 -4.72
N LEU A 100 28.65 -27.58 -3.79
CA LEU A 100 29.05 -27.15 -2.45
C LEU A 100 29.62 -28.30 -1.64
N PHE A 101 29.08 -29.51 -1.76
CA PHE A 101 29.59 -30.69 -1.07
C PHE A 101 31.01 -31.08 -1.52
N GLU A 102 31.29 -31.16 -2.84
CA GLU A 102 32.67 -31.39 -3.33
C GLU A 102 33.66 -30.33 -2.81
N SER A 103 33.22 -29.08 -2.71
CA SER A 103 34.05 -27.97 -2.23
C SER A 103 34.47 -28.10 -0.75
N PHE A 104 33.75 -28.92 0.04
CA PHE A 104 34.05 -29.26 1.43
C PHE A 104 34.97 -30.49 1.53
N HIS A 105 34.67 -31.57 0.78
CA HIS A 105 35.51 -32.77 0.74
C HIS A 105 36.95 -32.47 0.27
N SER A 106 37.14 -31.51 -0.63
CA SER A 106 38.46 -31.08 -1.11
C SER A 106 39.27 -30.23 -0.10
N LYS A 107 38.73 -29.89 1.07
CA LYS A 107 39.35 -28.96 2.04
C LYS A 107 39.43 -29.45 3.48
N SER A 108 38.64 -30.46 3.88
CA SER A 108 38.58 -30.89 5.29
C SER A 108 39.62 -31.96 5.64
N SER A 109 40.33 -31.73 6.75
CA SER A 109 41.07 -32.75 7.51
C SER A 109 40.76 -32.65 9.02
N SER A 110 39.65 -32.01 9.38
CA SER A 110 39.30 -31.61 10.76
C SER A 110 38.15 -32.42 11.34
N HIS A 111 38.33 -32.92 12.57
CA HIS A 111 37.43 -33.83 13.29
C HIS A 111 36.13 -33.20 13.84
N HIS A 112 35.42 -32.38 13.06
CA HIS A 112 34.10 -31.86 13.43
C HIS A 112 33.00 -32.40 12.51
N ALA A 113 31.97 -32.99 13.10
CA ALA A 113 30.92 -33.67 12.37
C ALA A 113 29.89 -32.68 11.79
N SER A 114 29.89 -32.55 10.47
CA SER A 114 28.71 -32.10 9.71
C SER A 114 27.87 -33.32 9.30
N VAL A 115 26.58 -33.14 8.98
CA VAL A 115 25.69 -34.21 8.47
C VAL A 115 26.40 -35.02 7.37
N LEU A 116 27.00 -34.28 6.43
CA LEU A 116 27.73 -34.79 5.27
C LEU A 116 28.94 -35.66 5.67
N SER A 117 29.66 -35.31 6.73
CA SER A 117 30.83 -36.08 7.16
C SER A 117 30.48 -37.45 7.76
N ALA A 118 29.24 -37.65 8.20
CA ALA A 118 28.77 -38.92 8.74
C ALA A 118 28.20 -39.83 7.63
N GLU A 119 27.35 -39.31 6.75
CA GLU A 119 26.70 -40.11 5.69
C GLU A 119 27.67 -40.58 4.58
N TYR A 120 28.76 -39.85 4.32
CA TYR A 120 29.82 -40.32 3.40
C TYR A 120 30.81 -41.32 4.03
N SER A 121 30.65 -41.66 5.32
CA SER A 121 31.32 -42.81 5.90
C SER A 121 30.46 -44.06 5.69
N HIS A 122 31.04 -45.13 5.12
CA HIS A 122 30.30 -46.35 4.74
C HIS A 122 29.89 -47.24 5.94
N ASN A 123 29.14 -46.68 6.88
CA ASN A 123 28.35 -47.42 7.86
C ASN A 123 26.88 -47.04 7.65
N GLU A 124 26.05 -48.02 7.27
CA GLU A 124 24.61 -47.86 7.32
C GLU A 124 24.16 -47.74 8.79
N SER A 125 23.06 -47.01 9.03
CA SER A 125 22.44 -46.68 10.34
C SER A 125 23.16 -45.65 11.25
N ASP A 126 22.34 -44.99 12.08
CA ASP A 126 22.68 -44.18 13.27
C ASP A 126 23.41 -42.82 13.13
N ALA A 127 23.60 -42.29 11.90
CA ALA A 127 24.23 -40.98 11.68
C ALA A 127 23.34 -39.74 11.94
N LEU A 128 22.00 -39.87 11.78
CA LEU A 128 21.07 -38.76 12.02
C LEU A 128 20.70 -38.70 13.51
N VAL A 129 20.98 -37.54 14.13
CA VAL A 129 20.58 -37.25 15.51
C VAL A 129 19.06 -37.44 15.64
N SER A 130 18.62 -38.27 16.58
CA SER A 130 17.20 -38.59 16.80
C SER A 130 16.37 -37.31 16.93
N THR A 131 15.63 -36.98 15.87
CA THR A 131 14.97 -35.68 15.77
C THR A 131 13.74 -35.60 16.69
N SER A 132 13.35 -34.37 17.07
CA SER A 132 12.08 -34.13 17.77
C SER A 132 10.90 -34.56 16.88
N SER A 133 9.78 -35.02 17.45
CA SER A 133 8.62 -35.53 16.68
C SER A 133 8.07 -34.55 15.63
N ILE A 134 8.28 -33.24 15.83
CA ILE A 134 7.93 -32.17 14.88
C ILE A 134 8.66 -32.33 13.54
N ALA A 135 9.90 -32.82 13.54
CA ALA A 135 10.69 -33.04 12.33
C ALA A 135 10.24 -34.30 11.55
N SER A 136 9.75 -35.33 12.24
CA SER A 136 9.15 -36.50 11.59
C SER A 136 7.82 -36.16 10.92
N ASP A 137 6.99 -35.30 11.52
CA ASP A 137 5.70 -34.88 10.93
C ASP A 137 5.91 -34.15 9.57
N LEU A 138 6.98 -33.35 9.46
CA LEU A 138 7.38 -32.67 8.22
C LEU A 138 8.24 -33.53 7.27
N ASN A 139 8.53 -34.78 7.65
CA ASN A 139 9.40 -35.73 6.93
C ASN A 139 10.81 -35.17 6.64
N VAL A 140 11.36 -34.36 7.54
CA VAL A 140 12.60 -33.60 7.33
C VAL A 140 13.79 -34.49 6.98
N GLU A 141 13.98 -35.61 7.69
CA GLU A 141 15.08 -36.54 7.42
C GLU A 141 14.98 -37.19 6.03
N ILE A 142 13.77 -37.54 5.58
CA ILE A 142 13.55 -38.12 4.24
C ILE A 142 13.84 -37.08 3.17
N ARG A 143 13.43 -35.83 3.39
CA ARG A 143 13.72 -34.70 2.49
C ARG A 143 15.22 -34.42 2.41
N ILE A 144 15.92 -34.39 3.54
CA ILE A 144 17.38 -34.24 3.58
C ILE A 144 18.05 -35.37 2.77
N LYS A 145 17.76 -36.65 3.07
CA LYS A 145 18.31 -37.78 2.30
C LYS A 145 18.04 -37.66 0.81
N SER A 146 16.80 -37.36 0.42
CA SER A 146 16.42 -37.18 -0.98
C SER A 146 17.22 -36.06 -1.66
N ILE A 147 17.39 -34.90 -1.01
CA ILE A 147 18.21 -33.79 -1.51
C ILE A 147 19.67 -34.23 -1.70
N LEU A 148 20.23 -34.98 -0.75
CA LEU A 148 21.63 -35.45 -0.78
C LEU A 148 21.86 -36.51 -1.88
N GLU A 149 20.95 -37.48 -2.00
CA GLU A 149 20.94 -38.49 -3.08
C GLU A 149 20.82 -37.85 -4.47
N ARG A 150 19.85 -36.93 -4.64
CA ARG A 150 19.61 -36.19 -5.90
C ARG A 150 20.80 -35.30 -6.26
N ALA A 151 21.43 -34.66 -5.28
CA ALA A 151 22.65 -33.88 -5.49
C ALA A 151 23.83 -34.77 -5.95
N CYS A 152 24.03 -35.94 -5.36
CA CYS A 152 25.08 -36.88 -5.78
C CYS A 152 24.98 -37.26 -7.27
N PHE A 153 23.75 -37.43 -7.80
CA PHE A 153 23.53 -37.85 -9.18
C PHE A 153 23.67 -36.72 -10.22
N ALA A 154 23.62 -35.45 -9.80
CA ALA A 154 23.62 -34.29 -10.70
C ALA A 154 24.99 -33.98 -11.37
N TYR A 155 26.07 -34.63 -10.94
CA TYR A 155 27.44 -34.22 -11.26
C TYR A 155 27.97 -34.66 -12.64
N ARG A 156 28.52 -33.71 -13.43
CA ARG A 156 29.33 -34.01 -14.64
C ARG A 156 30.48 -33.04 -14.99
N THR A 157 30.71 -31.91 -14.31
CA THR A 157 31.76 -30.92 -14.71
C THR A 157 32.47 -30.24 -13.55
N THR A 158 33.71 -29.76 -13.80
CA THR A 158 34.82 -29.80 -12.83
C THR A 158 35.38 -28.44 -12.39
N LYS A 159 34.54 -27.41 -12.14
CA LYS A 159 35.00 -26.13 -11.57
C LYS A 159 34.06 -25.50 -10.54
N PRO A 160 34.54 -25.14 -9.32
CA PRO A 160 33.75 -24.40 -8.35
C PRO A 160 33.61 -22.93 -8.78
N LEU A 161 32.38 -22.43 -8.77
CA LEU A 161 32.02 -21.07 -9.18
C LEU A 161 30.90 -20.54 -8.27
N VAL A 162 30.96 -19.24 -7.96
CA VAL A 162 29.97 -18.52 -7.15
C VAL A 162 28.58 -18.67 -7.78
N GLN A 163 27.58 -19.02 -6.98
CA GLN A 163 26.20 -19.19 -7.45
C GLN A 163 25.37 -17.93 -7.11
N PRO A 164 24.90 -17.17 -8.11
CA PRO A 164 24.07 -16.00 -7.87
C PRO A 164 22.58 -16.34 -7.77
N PHE A 165 21.92 -15.75 -6.77
CA PHE A 165 20.47 -15.87 -6.56
C PHE A 165 19.85 -14.47 -6.67
N LEU A 166 19.24 -14.17 -7.82
CA LEU A 166 18.64 -12.86 -8.10
C LEU A 166 17.12 -12.91 -7.88
N HIS A 167 16.64 -12.24 -6.83
CA HIS A 167 15.20 -12.03 -6.64
C HIS A 167 14.77 -10.78 -7.42
N ILE A 168 14.08 -10.95 -8.56
CA ILE A 168 13.46 -9.84 -9.28
C ILE A 168 12.08 -9.56 -8.70
N TRP A 169 11.88 -8.35 -8.17
CA TRP A 169 10.62 -7.84 -7.64
C TRP A 169 9.99 -6.88 -8.67
N ASP A 170 9.08 -7.38 -9.52
CA ASP A 170 8.21 -6.50 -10.30
C ASP A 170 7.03 -6.07 -9.43
N CYS A 171 6.97 -4.79 -9.07
CA CYS A 171 5.99 -4.29 -8.12
C CYS A 171 4.76 -3.68 -8.82
N GLY A 172 3.60 -3.70 -8.16
CA GLY A 172 2.47 -2.84 -8.54
C GLY A 172 2.92 -1.40 -8.74
N GLY A 173 2.45 -0.76 -9.81
CA GLY A 173 2.70 0.66 -10.11
C GLY A 173 1.54 1.59 -9.77
N GLN A 174 0.50 1.05 -9.14
CA GLN A 174 -0.68 1.74 -8.68
C GLN A 174 -0.33 2.55 -7.41
N PRO A 175 -0.98 3.70 -7.13
CA PRO A 175 -0.55 4.61 -6.08
C PRO A 175 -0.50 3.95 -4.70
N VAL A 176 -1.57 3.20 -4.38
CA VAL A 176 -1.74 2.38 -3.18
C VAL A 176 -0.51 1.51 -2.88
N PHE A 177 0.04 0.85 -3.92
CA PHE A 177 1.18 -0.05 -3.76
C PHE A 177 2.49 0.71 -3.60
N LEU A 178 2.69 1.81 -4.32
CA LEU A 178 3.88 2.66 -4.18
C LEU A 178 4.05 3.21 -2.76
N GLU A 179 2.97 3.34 -1.98
CA GLU A 179 3.01 3.76 -0.58
C GLU A 179 3.39 2.64 0.41
N ILE A 180 3.14 1.36 0.10
CA ILE A 180 3.54 0.23 0.95
C ILE A 180 4.98 -0.24 0.69
N LEU A 181 5.48 -0.09 -0.55
CA LEU A 181 6.83 -0.53 -0.96
C LEU A 181 8.00 -0.05 -0.07
N PRO A 182 8.00 1.13 0.59
CA PRO A 182 9.06 1.53 1.51
C PRO A 182 9.34 0.53 2.64
N ALA A 183 8.33 -0.23 3.10
CA ALA A 183 8.49 -1.26 4.14
C ALA A 183 9.24 -2.52 3.65
N PHE A 184 9.43 -2.67 2.34
CA PHE A 184 10.11 -3.82 1.73
C PHE A 184 11.52 -3.49 1.20
N LEU A 185 12.00 -2.25 1.33
CA LEU A 185 13.36 -1.88 0.90
C LEU A 185 14.42 -2.68 1.68
N THR A 186 15.58 -2.97 1.07
CA THR A 186 16.76 -3.50 1.78
C THR A 186 18.06 -2.97 1.15
N PRO A 187 19.18 -2.85 1.90
CA PRO A 187 20.44 -2.33 1.37
C PRO A 187 21.04 -3.11 0.20
N ARG A 188 20.80 -4.42 0.11
CA ARG A 188 21.32 -5.35 -0.91
C ARG A 188 20.47 -5.36 -2.20
N THR A 189 19.93 -4.21 -2.59
CA THR A 189 19.00 -4.06 -3.71
C THR A 189 19.56 -3.12 -4.80
N MET A 190 19.48 -3.56 -6.06
CA MET A 190 19.55 -2.66 -7.22
C MET A 190 18.13 -2.19 -7.55
N PHE A 191 17.99 -0.88 -7.75
CA PHE A 191 16.72 -0.23 -8.06
C PHE A 191 16.68 0.19 -9.52
N LEU A 192 15.73 -0.33 -10.28
CA LEU A 192 15.41 0.17 -11.62
C LEU A 192 14.19 1.07 -11.49
N LEU A 193 14.35 2.36 -11.76
CA LEU A 193 13.31 3.37 -11.66
C LEU A 193 12.79 3.69 -13.06
N LEU A 194 11.65 3.10 -13.41
CA LEU A 194 11.09 3.15 -14.77
C LEU A 194 10.17 4.34 -15.00
N PHE A 195 10.25 4.90 -16.20
CA PHE A 195 9.34 5.92 -16.71
C PHE A 195 9.05 5.70 -18.20
N ASP A 196 7.93 6.22 -18.68
CA ASP A 196 7.59 6.23 -20.11
C ASP A 196 8.33 7.39 -20.80
N ALA A 197 9.42 7.10 -21.51
CA ALA A 197 10.23 8.14 -22.14
C ALA A 197 9.54 8.82 -23.33
N SER A 198 8.38 8.30 -23.79
CA SER A 198 7.59 8.89 -24.87
C SER A 198 6.62 9.99 -24.42
N LYS A 199 6.49 10.22 -23.10
CA LYS A 199 5.66 11.27 -22.48
C LYS A 199 6.49 12.45 -21.97
N ASP A 200 5.82 13.56 -21.66
CA ASP A 200 6.39 14.57 -20.77
C ASP A 200 6.36 14.02 -19.32
N PHE A 201 7.43 14.22 -18.58
CA PHE A 201 7.56 13.77 -17.19
C PHE A 201 7.00 14.79 -16.19
N THR A 202 6.81 16.04 -16.59
CA THR A 202 6.18 17.09 -15.77
C THR A 202 4.65 16.97 -15.73
N GLU A 203 4.06 16.21 -16.66
CA GLU A 203 2.63 15.84 -16.61
C GLU A 203 2.31 14.97 -15.39
N ARG A 204 1.11 15.18 -14.84
CA ARG A 204 0.52 14.34 -13.79
C ARG A 204 0.31 12.93 -14.32
N TRP A 205 0.77 11.92 -13.59
CA TRP A 205 0.71 10.54 -14.06
C TRP A 205 -0.65 9.89 -13.78
N GLN A 206 -1.02 8.93 -14.63
CA GLN A 206 -2.24 8.14 -14.53
C GLN A 206 -1.88 6.66 -14.57
N SER A 207 -2.50 5.86 -13.70
CA SER A 207 -2.32 4.40 -13.75
C SER A 207 -2.92 3.83 -15.03
N ARG A 208 -2.12 3.12 -15.84
CA ARG A 208 -2.64 2.28 -16.93
C ARG A 208 -2.47 0.81 -16.57
N GLN A 209 -3.55 0.04 -16.68
CA GLN A 209 -3.54 -1.42 -16.55
C GLN A 209 -3.96 -2.06 -17.89
N ASN A 210 -3.25 -3.10 -18.32
CA ASN A 210 -3.68 -3.99 -19.40
C ASN A 210 -4.27 -5.27 -18.77
N THR A 211 -5.50 -5.63 -19.13
CA THR A 211 -6.20 -6.83 -18.65
C THR A 211 -5.90 -8.07 -19.51
N THR A 212 -6.30 -9.25 -19.03
CA THR A 212 -6.12 -10.54 -19.73
C THR A 212 -6.87 -10.65 -21.06
N ASP A 213 -8.02 -9.97 -21.19
CA ASP A 213 -8.81 -9.86 -22.41
C ASP A 213 -8.31 -8.75 -23.37
N GLY A 214 -7.15 -8.16 -23.09
CA GLY A 214 -6.51 -7.16 -23.95
C GLY A 214 -7.09 -5.74 -23.83
N LYS A 215 -8.11 -5.51 -23.01
CA LYS A 215 -8.62 -4.17 -22.71
C LYS A 215 -7.56 -3.35 -21.93
N VAL A 216 -7.75 -2.03 -21.94
CA VAL A 216 -6.88 -1.08 -21.24
C VAL A 216 -7.73 -0.28 -20.26
N LEU A 217 -7.54 -0.54 -18.97
CA LEU A 217 -8.16 0.22 -17.90
C LEU A 217 -7.25 1.39 -17.49
N PHE A 218 -7.88 2.52 -17.18
CA PHE A 218 -7.21 3.71 -16.68
C PHE A 218 -7.71 4.00 -15.27
N GLY A 219 -6.79 4.06 -14.31
CA GLY A 219 -7.09 4.50 -12.95
C GLY A 219 -7.13 6.03 -12.84
N GLU A 220 -7.11 6.53 -11.61
CA GLU A 220 -7.05 7.97 -11.33
C GLU A 220 -5.79 8.66 -11.87
N VAL A 221 -5.92 9.97 -12.13
CA VAL A 221 -4.81 10.89 -12.42
C VAL A 221 -4.33 11.50 -11.11
N VAL A 222 -3.26 10.97 -10.52
CA VAL A 222 -2.78 11.42 -9.20
C VAL A 222 -2.30 12.88 -9.23
N ASN A 223 -2.23 13.51 -8.06
CA ASN A 223 -1.77 14.90 -7.92
C ASN A 223 -0.24 15.05 -7.88
N GLU A 224 0.48 14.33 -8.75
CA GLU A 224 1.93 14.17 -8.73
C GLU A 224 2.47 14.00 -10.17
N SER A 225 3.58 14.66 -10.52
CA SER A 225 4.22 14.46 -11.84
C SER A 225 5.09 13.20 -11.86
N THR A 226 5.40 12.69 -13.06
CA THR A 226 6.36 11.57 -13.18
C THR A 226 7.75 11.97 -12.62
N SER A 227 8.17 13.23 -12.80
CA SER A 227 9.39 13.76 -12.19
C SER A 227 9.35 13.77 -10.66
N ASP A 228 8.23 14.14 -10.04
CA ASP A 228 8.11 14.18 -8.57
C ASP A 228 8.16 12.77 -7.99
N LEU A 229 7.44 11.82 -8.60
CA LEU A 229 7.52 10.39 -8.23
C LEU A 229 8.97 9.89 -8.28
N MET A 230 9.68 10.19 -9.36
CA MET A 230 11.08 9.78 -9.52
C MET A 230 12.00 10.40 -8.45
N VAL A 231 11.86 11.70 -8.18
CA VAL A 231 12.69 12.41 -7.18
C VAL A 231 12.36 11.95 -5.75
N LYS A 232 11.08 11.73 -5.42
CA LYS A 232 10.65 11.12 -4.14
C LYS A 232 11.33 9.77 -3.94
N TRP A 233 11.33 8.89 -4.95
CA TRP A 233 12.00 7.58 -4.86
C TRP A 233 13.52 7.67 -4.73
N MET A 234 14.20 8.54 -5.50
CA MET A 234 15.65 8.76 -5.37
C MET A 234 16.03 9.25 -3.96
N SER A 235 15.31 10.27 -3.45
CA SER A 235 15.52 10.81 -2.10
C SER A 235 15.29 9.74 -1.03
N THR A 236 14.21 8.97 -1.15
CA THR A 236 13.83 7.89 -0.24
C THR A 236 14.92 6.83 -0.15
N ILE A 237 15.32 6.23 -1.28
CA ILE A 237 16.32 5.15 -1.32
C ILE A 237 17.65 5.63 -0.75
N HIS A 238 18.10 6.84 -1.09
CA HIS A 238 19.32 7.43 -0.53
C HIS A 238 19.22 7.69 0.98
N SER A 239 18.10 8.20 1.46
CA SER A 239 17.93 8.58 2.86
C SER A 239 17.85 7.36 3.77
N TYR A 240 17.08 6.33 3.39
CA TYR A 240 16.95 5.11 4.20
C TYR A 240 18.18 4.18 4.09
N LEU A 241 18.85 4.09 2.94
CA LEU A 241 19.85 3.04 2.68
C LEU A 241 21.31 3.53 2.52
N VAL A 242 21.56 4.85 2.45
CA VAL A 242 22.90 5.42 2.22
C VAL A 242 23.34 6.40 3.30
N LYS A 243 22.48 7.36 3.72
CA LYS A 243 22.89 8.45 4.64
C LYS A 243 23.48 7.99 5.98
N HIS A 244 23.15 6.79 6.45
CA HIS A 244 23.60 6.25 7.73
C HIS A 244 24.92 5.45 7.67
N LYS A 245 25.54 5.29 6.49
CA LYS A 245 26.78 4.48 6.30
C LYS A 245 28.09 5.26 6.39
N LYS A 246 28.11 6.47 6.93
CA LYS A 246 29.26 7.40 6.79
C LYS A 246 30.58 6.92 7.41
N ASP A 247 30.52 6.05 8.41
CA ASP A 247 31.71 5.55 9.12
C ASP A 247 32.15 4.15 8.65
N ASP A 248 31.43 3.53 7.69
CA ASP A 248 31.76 2.21 7.14
C ASP A 248 31.82 2.26 5.60
N THR A 249 33.03 2.47 5.08
CA THR A 249 33.33 2.50 3.64
C THR A 249 33.30 1.13 2.95
N SER A 250 33.07 0.05 3.68
CA SER A 250 33.17 -1.32 3.17
C SER A 250 31.81 -1.92 2.74
N SER A 251 30.72 -1.49 3.40
CA SER A 251 29.35 -1.92 3.11
C SER A 251 28.88 -1.69 1.66
N PRO A 252 28.30 -2.70 0.97
CA PRO A 252 27.77 -2.55 -0.38
C PRO A 252 26.64 -1.52 -0.37
N SER A 253 26.76 -0.55 -1.27
CA SER A 253 25.76 0.49 -1.45
C SER A 253 24.71 0.07 -2.48
N PRO A 254 23.43 0.41 -2.27
CA PRO A 254 22.41 0.24 -3.31
C PRO A 254 22.84 0.99 -4.58
N SER A 255 22.40 0.49 -5.73
CA SER A 255 22.65 1.12 -7.03
C SER A 255 21.34 1.40 -7.74
N LEU A 256 21.17 2.61 -8.28
CA LEU A 256 19.95 3.02 -8.97
C LEU A 256 20.24 3.30 -10.46
N TYR A 257 19.38 2.79 -11.33
CA TYR A 257 19.34 3.17 -12.75
C TYR A 257 17.97 3.77 -13.08
N CYS A 258 17.97 4.86 -13.84
CA CYS A 258 16.74 5.42 -14.42
C CYS A 258 16.51 4.79 -15.78
N ILE A 259 15.39 4.11 -15.99
CA ILE A 259 15.11 3.37 -17.23
C ILE A 259 13.90 3.98 -17.94
N GLY A 260 14.17 4.72 -19.01
CA GLY A 260 13.13 5.22 -19.90
C GLY A 260 12.72 4.13 -20.89
N THR A 261 11.50 3.62 -20.78
CA THR A 261 10.96 2.63 -21.74
C THR A 261 10.38 3.34 -22.97
N ARG A 262 9.94 2.53 -23.95
CA ARG A 262 9.36 3.00 -25.23
C ARG A 262 10.36 3.79 -26.09
N GLY A 263 11.62 3.36 -26.06
CA GLY A 263 12.69 3.92 -26.87
C GLY A 263 12.46 3.83 -28.39
N ASP A 264 11.56 2.95 -28.85
CA ASP A 264 11.06 2.85 -30.23
C ASP A 264 10.46 4.18 -30.71
N LYS A 265 9.77 4.90 -29.81
CA LYS A 265 9.08 6.17 -30.13
C LYS A 265 10.03 7.36 -30.21
N LEU A 266 11.31 7.18 -29.90
CA LEU A 266 12.30 8.25 -29.74
C LEU A 266 13.44 8.14 -30.75
N LYS A 267 13.45 9.07 -31.72
CA LYS A 267 14.62 9.31 -32.58
C LYS A 267 15.82 9.77 -31.72
N GLY A 268 17.05 9.39 -32.09
CA GLY A 268 18.24 9.53 -31.23
C GLY A 268 18.45 10.89 -30.54
N ARG A 269 18.23 12.03 -31.24
CA ARG A 269 18.31 13.36 -30.62
C ARG A 269 17.33 13.53 -29.45
N LYS A 270 16.12 12.95 -29.52
CA LYS A 270 15.15 12.94 -28.41
C LYS A 270 15.59 12.02 -27.27
N LYS A 271 16.14 10.82 -27.55
CA LYS A 271 16.70 9.94 -26.50
C LYS A 271 17.72 10.71 -25.63
N GLU A 272 18.65 11.43 -26.26
CA GLU A 272 19.67 12.22 -25.55
C GLU A 272 19.11 13.48 -24.86
N GLN A 273 18.04 14.08 -25.39
CA GLN A 273 17.32 15.16 -24.70
C GLN A 273 16.68 14.65 -23.40
N VAL A 274 15.98 13.51 -23.45
CA VAL A 274 15.35 12.89 -22.28
C VAL A 274 16.40 12.45 -21.25
N LYS A 275 17.52 11.83 -21.67
CA LYS A 275 18.64 11.53 -20.76
C LYS A 275 19.13 12.77 -20.02
N LYS A 276 19.30 13.90 -20.71
CA LYS A 276 19.73 15.17 -20.10
C LYS A 276 18.68 15.77 -19.16
N GLN A 277 17.40 15.67 -19.50
CA GLN A 277 16.30 16.12 -18.64
C GLN A 277 16.25 15.31 -17.33
N ILE A 278 16.28 13.98 -17.38
CA ILE A 278 16.32 13.15 -16.16
C ILE A 278 17.60 13.39 -15.35
N LYS A 279 18.77 13.53 -16.01
CA LYS A 279 20.02 13.91 -15.32
C LYS A 279 19.93 15.28 -14.62
N SER A 280 19.14 16.22 -15.14
CA SER A 280 18.94 17.52 -14.47
C SER A 280 18.07 17.45 -13.20
N LEU A 281 17.25 16.40 -13.02
CA LEU A 281 16.47 16.20 -11.80
C LEU A 281 17.36 15.87 -10.60
N TYR A 282 18.46 15.13 -10.81
CA TYR A 282 19.34 14.64 -9.75
C TYR A 282 20.75 15.27 -9.70
N LYS A 283 21.12 16.08 -10.69
CA LYS A 283 22.36 16.87 -10.65
C LYS A 283 22.36 17.83 -9.44
N GLU A 284 23.51 17.93 -8.77
CA GLU A 284 23.71 18.78 -7.57
C GLU A 284 22.79 18.44 -6.38
N LYS A 285 22.17 17.25 -6.38
CA LYS A 285 21.44 16.70 -5.23
C LYS A 285 22.35 15.82 -4.39
N GLU A 286 22.14 15.77 -3.07
CA GLU A 286 22.88 14.87 -2.17
C GLU A 286 22.83 13.39 -2.62
N PHE A 287 21.72 12.98 -3.24
CA PHE A 287 21.50 11.61 -3.69
C PHE A 287 22.10 11.29 -5.07
N SER A 288 22.81 12.22 -5.73
CA SER A 288 23.32 12.02 -7.10
C SER A 288 24.18 10.78 -7.27
N ASP A 289 25.01 10.43 -6.28
CA ASP A 289 25.99 9.33 -6.36
C ASP A 289 25.36 7.93 -6.32
N LEU A 290 24.08 7.85 -5.93
CA LEU A 290 23.26 6.65 -5.97
C LEU A 290 22.92 6.23 -7.42
N ILE A 291 22.73 7.21 -8.32
CA ILE A 291 22.29 6.96 -9.70
C ILE A 291 23.50 6.69 -10.59
N LYS A 292 23.54 5.52 -11.22
CA LYS A 292 24.66 5.07 -12.06
C LYS A 292 24.54 5.55 -13.50
N ASP A 293 23.39 5.35 -14.17
CA ASP A 293 23.06 6.05 -15.42
C ASP A 293 21.55 6.16 -15.70
N VAL A 294 21.22 6.87 -16.80
CA VAL A 294 19.90 6.93 -17.43
C VAL A 294 19.92 6.21 -18.78
N LEU A 295 19.28 5.04 -18.88
CA LEU A 295 19.17 4.26 -20.12
C LEU A 295 17.80 4.47 -20.78
N ILE A 296 17.73 4.46 -22.12
CA ILE A 296 16.49 4.69 -22.88
C ILE A 296 16.24 3.51 -23.84
N ILE A 297 15.50 2.53 -23.35
CA ILE A 297 15.39 1.17 -23.88
C ILE A 297 14.20 1.03 -24.85
N ASP A 298 14.47 0.47 -26.04
CA ASP A 298 13.48 -0.07 -26.95
C ASP A 298 13.17 -1.55 -26.62
N ASN A 299 12.18 -1.78 -25.77
CA ASN A 299 11.70 -3.13 -25.43
C ASN A 299 11.11 -3.90 -26.61
N THR A 300 10.77 -3.26 -27.74
CA THR A 300 10.24 -3.98 -28.92
C THR A 300 11.31 -4.83 -29.61
N THR A 301 12.59 -4.56 -29.33
CA THR A 301 13.75 -5.31 -29.83
C THR A 301 14.07 -6.59 -29.02
N SER A 302 13.43 -6.75 -27.87
CA SER A 302 13.62 -7.82 -26.89
C SER A 302 13.68 -9.22 -27.50
N GLY A 303 14.73 -9.98 -27.17
CA GLY A 303 14.91 -11.37 -27.60
C GLY A 303 15.34 -11.56 -29.07
N LYS A 304 15.59 -10.49 -29.83
CA LYS A 304 16.01 -10.57 -31.26
C LYS A 304 17.52 -10.80 -31.45
N GLY A 305 18.21 -11.36 -30.44
CA GLY A 305 19.64 -11.63 -30.46
C GLY A 305 20.48 -10.38 -30.76
N GLY A 306 21.40 -10.46 -31.72
CA GLY A 306 22.24 -9.33 -32.14
C GLY A 306 21.51 -8.13 -32.82
N ARG A 307 20.17 -8.09 -32.78
CA ARG A 307 19.33 -6.94 -33.15
C ARG A 307 18.56 -6.35 -31.97
N GLU A 308 18.85 -6.78 -30.75
CA GLU A 308 18.32 -6.20 -29.52
C GLU A 308 18.97 -4.83 -29.22
N ASP A 309 18.24 -3.92 -28.55
CA ASP A 309 18.75 -2.61 -28.12
C ASP A 309 19.98 -2.82 -27.21
N PRO A 310 21.17 -2.29 -27.57
CA PRO A 310 22.39 -2.46 -26.77
C PRO A 310 22.23 -2.03 -25.30
N SER A 311 21.34 -1.08 -25.00
CA SER A 311 21.05 -0.66 -23.63
C SER A 311 20.44 -1.77 -22.75
N ILE A 312 19.81 -2.80 -23.33
CA ILE A 312 19.33 -3.98 -22.59
C ILE A 312 20.52 -4.87 -22.21
N SER A 313 21.46 -5.09 -23.13
CA SER A 313 22.67 -5.87 -22.86
C SER A 313 23.63 -5.17 -21.90
N GLU A 314 23.76 -3.84 -22.01
CA GLU A 314 24.45 -2.98 -21.04
C GLU A 314 23.85 -3.13 -19.64
N LEU A 315 22.52 -3.08 -19.50
CA LEU A 315 21.83 -3.26 -18.24
C LEU A 315 22.03 -4.66 -17.65
N ARG A 316 22.00 -5.74 -18.46
CA ARG A 316 22.33 -7.09 -17.98
C ARG A 316 23.76 -7.15 -17.41
N GLY A 317 24.73 -6.55 -18.10
CA GLY A 317 26.12 -6.47 -17.63
C GLY A 317 26.31 -5.63 -16.36
N ALA A 318 25.53 -4.56 -16.19
CA ALA A 318 25.51 -3.76 -14.97
C ALA A 318 24.92 -4.53 -13.77
N ILE A 319 23.85 -5.30 -13.99
CA ILE A 319 23.26 -6.16 -12.95
C ILE A 319 24.24 -7.28 -12.56
N ASP A 320 24.87 -7.96 -13.53
CA ASP A 320 25.90 -8.98 -13.25
C ASP A 320 27.07 -8.38 -12.43
N THR A 321 27.58 -7.22 -12.85
CA THR A 321 28.62 -6.49 -12.10
C THR A 321 28.22 -6.20 -10.65
N PHE A 322 26.98 -5.77 -10.41
CA PHE A 322 26.45 -5.54 -9.07
C PHE A 322 26.29 -6.82 -8.25
N ILE A 323 25.84 -7.92 -8.86
CA ILE A 323 25.72 -9.22 -8.17
C ILE A 323 27.09 -9.70 -7.68
N ASN A 324 28.15 -9.49 -8.46
CA ASN A 324 29.52 -9.80 -8.07
C ASN A 324 30.04 -8.96 -6.87
N THR A 325 29.37 -7.88 -6.45
CA THR A 325 29.70 -7.14 -5.21
C THR A 325 28.91 -7.59 -3.99
N LEU A 326 27.92 -8.48 -4.16
CA LEU A 326 27.04 -8.98 -3.08
C LEU A 326 27.35 -10.41 -2.61
N VAL A 327 28.43 -11.01 -3.13
CA VAL A 327 28.92 -12.34 -2.74
C VAL A 327 29.20 -12.38 -1.23
N VAL A 328 28.64 -13.36 -0.53
CA VAL A 328 28.95 -13.64 0.89
C VAL A 328 29.29 -15.12 1.10
N PRO A 329 30.33 -15.42 1.90
CA PRO A 329 30.62 -16.79 2.32
C PRO A 329 29.53 -17.24 3.29
N THR A 330 28.69 -18.19 2.88
CA THR A 330 27.55 -18.71 3.64
C THR A 330 27.88 -20.09 4.20
N PRO A 331 27.60 -20.42 5.47
CA PRO A 331 27.90 -21.75 6.01
C PRO A 331 27.12 -22.85 5.28
N VAL A 332 27.75 -23.99 5.00
CA VAL A 332 27.16 -25.05 4.15
C VAL A 332 25.83 -25.55 4.71
N ASN A 333 25.75 -25.75 6.03
CA ASN A 333 24.53 -26.18 6.71
C ASN A 333 23.38 -25.14 6.60
N TRP A 334 23.70 -23.84 6.48
CA TRP A 334 22.69 -22.79 6.30
C TRP A 334 22.11 -22.82 4.88
N VAL A 335 22.93 -23.15 3.89
CA VAL A 335 22.45 -23.40 2.52
C VAL A 335 21.56 -24.65 2.48
N LEU A 336 21.96 -25.76 3.13
CA LEU A 336 21.12 -26.96 3.25
C LEU A 336 19.77 -26.65 3.92
N PHE A 337 19.79 -25.91 5.03
CA PHE A 337 18.61 -25.43 5.75
C PHE A 337 17.65 -24.62 4.85
N ARG A 338 18.18 -23.70 4.03
CA ARG A 338 17.39 -23.00 2.99
C ARG A 338 16.75 -23.98 2.00
N LYS A 339 17.47 -25.02 1.58
CA LYS A 339 16.95 -25.99 0.59
C LYS A 339 15.84 -26.87 1.14
N VAL A 340 15.93 -27.29 2.40
CA VAL A 340 14.82 -27.99 3.06
C VAL A 340 13.56 -27.10 3.07
N PHE A 341 13.66 -25.81 3.38
CA PHE A 341 12.52 -24.88 3.29
C PHE A 341 11.92 -24.78 1.89
N GLN A 342 12.74 -24.82 0.83
CA GLN A 342 12.25 -24.76 -0.55
C GLN A 342 11.52 -26.06 -0.95
N GLU A 343 11.97 -27.22 -0.46
CA GLU A 343 11.37 -28.53 -0.74
C GLU A 343 10.10 -28.82 0.09
N LEU A 344 9.83 -28.08 1.16
CA LEU A 344 8.61 -28.27 1.97
C LEU A 344 7.32 -27.94 1.20
N GLU A 345 7.39 -27.10 0.16
CA GLU A 345 6.24 -26.52 -0.57
C GLU A 345 5.22 -25.73 0.29
N LEU A 346 5.57 -25.43 1.55
CA LEU A 346 4.76 -24.65 2.48
C LEU A 346 5.01 -23.14 2.34
N ASN A 347 3.96 -22.33 2.48
CA ASN A 347 4.07 -20.88 2.50
C ASN A 347 4.66 -20.34 3.82
N ILE A 348 4.37 -21.02 4.92
CA ILE A 348 4.62 -20.59 6.29
C ILE A 348 4.86 -21.80 7.20
N ILE A 349 5.75 -21.66 8.18
CA ILE A 349 6.00 -22.65 9.25
C ILE A 349 6.12 -21.94 10.60
N SER A 350 6.12 -22.68 11.70
CA SER A 350 6.43 -22.13 13.02
C SER A 350 7.94 -21.97 13.25
N VAL A 351 8.32 -21.12 14.20
CA VAL A 351 9.71 -20.99 14.67
C VAL A 351 10.20 -22.28 15.34
N SER A 352 9.31 -23.09 15.92
CA SER A 352 9.66 -24.42 16.47
C SER A 352 10.06 -25.38 15.36
N ASP A 353 9.31 -25.39 14.25
CA ASP A 353 9.58 -26.24 13.09
C ASP A 353 10.90 -25.81 12.43
N ALA A 354 11.10 -24.50 12.29
CA ALA A 354 12.36 -23.94 11.82
C ALA A 354 13.54 -24.33 12.73
N ILE A 355 13.36 -24.40 14.05
CA ILE A 355 14.39 -24.89 14.98
C ILE A 355 14.66 -26.39 14.74
N ALA A 356 13.63 -27.23 14.64
CA ALA A 356 13.79 -28.67 14.42
C ALA A 356 14.46 -28.99 13.06
N ILE A 357 14.09 -28.27 11.99
CA ILE A 357 14.76 -28.34 10.68
C ILE A 357 16.22 -27.87 10.78
N GLY A 358 16.47 -26.83 11.59
CA GLY A 358 17.82 -26.33 11.87
C GLY A 358 18.69 -27.38 12.55
N GLU A 359 18.19 -28.05 13.59
CA GLU A 359 18.92 -29.09 14.32
C GLU A 359 19.19 -30.32 13.43
N ALA A 360 18.23 -30.73 12.60
CA ALA A 360 18.43 -31.75 11.57
C ALA A 360 19.53 -31.36 10.57
N CYS A 361 19.61 -30.08 10.19
CA CYS A 361 20.70 -29.52 9.38
C CYS A 361 22.01 -29.25 10.18
N HIS A 362 22.10 -29.64 11.45
CA HIS A 362 23.21 -29.34 12.37
C HIS A 362 23.50 -27.83 12.49
N ILE A 363 22.44 -27.04 12.68
CA ILE A 363 22.48 -25.65 13.16
C ILE A 363 21.96 -25.65 14.61
N PRO A 364 22.73 -25.15 15.60
CA PRO A 364 22.25 -25.10 16.99
C PRO A 364 20.96 -24.27 17.13
N ALA A 365 19.95 -24.79 17.83
CA ALA A 365 18.65 -24.12 18.01
C ALA A 365 18.74 -22.63 18.41
N ARG A 366 19.65 -22.29 19.33
CA ARG A 366 19.95 -20.91 19.80
C ARG A 366 20.43 -19.95 18.69
N ASP A 367 20.93 -20.50 17.59
CA ASP A 367 21.53 -19.78 16.48
C ASP A 367 20.56 -19.75 15.26
N VAL A 368 19.57 -20.66 15.16
CA VAL A 368 18.53 -20.68 14.11
C VAL A 368 17.78 -19.35 13.94
N PRO A 369 17.28 -18.65 14.99
CA PRO A 369 16.65 -17.34 14.83
C PRO A 369 17.56 -16.25 14.22
N LYS A 370 18.88 -16.47 14.22
CA LYS A 370 19.87 -15.59 13.57
C LYS A 370 20.03 -15.95 12.09
N VAL A 371 19.93 -17.24 11.74
CA VAL A 371 19.84 -17.72 10.35
C VAL A 371 18.55 -17.25 9.68
N LEU A 372 17.44 -17.22 10.42
CA LEU A 372 16.17 -16.64 9.94
C LEU A 372 16.30 -15.13 9.68
N LYS A 373 17.00 -14.38 10.53
CA LYS A 373 17.31 -12.95 10.29
C LYS A 373 18.24 -12.75 9.09
N PHE A 374 19.27 -13.58 8.94
CA PHE A 374 20.15 -13.59 7.76
C PHE A 374 19.33 -13.73 6.47
N TYR A 375 18.47 -14.75 6.37
CA TYR A 375 17.63 -14.94 5.19
C TYR A 375 16.51 -13.90 5.05
N HIS A 376 16.11 -13.22 6.12
CA HIS A 376 15.18 -12.09 6.07
C HIS A 376 15.81 -10.84 5.42
N GLU A 377 17.03 -10.46 5.84
CA GLU A 377 17.77 -9.33 5.26
C GLU A 377 18.13 -9.57 3.79
N LEU A 378 18.39 -10.83 3.41
CA LEU A 378 18.59 -11.26 2.03
C LEU A 378 17.27 -11.33 1.22
N GLY A 379 16.12 -11.35 1.89
CA GLY A 379 14.79 -11.41 1.25
C GLY A 379 14.35 -12.79 0.77
N ALA A 380 14.98 -13.85 1.24
CA ALA A 380 14.62 -15.24 0.91
C ALA A 380 13.45 -15.75 1.77
N VAL A 381 13.31 -15.26 3.01
CA VAL A 381 12.17 -15.51 3.92
C VAL A 381 11.69 -14.19 4.54
N LEU A 382 10.53 -14.17 5.20
CA LEU A 382 10.13 -13.06 6.09
C LEU A 382 9.97 -13.56 7.52
N TYR A 383 10.58 -12.86 8.48
CA TYR A 383 10.56 -13.22 9.90
C TYR A 383 10.45 -11.96 10.76
N TYR A 384 9.33 -11.83 11.50
CA TYR A 384 8.96 -10.62 12.22
C TYR A 384 8.78 -10.87 13.74
N PRO A 385 9.86 -11.21 14.49
CA PRO A 385 9.79 -11.55 15.92
C PRO A 385 9.24 -10.44 16.84
N GLN A 386 9.17 -9.20 16.36
CA GLN A 386 8.63 -8.02 17.05
C GLN A 386 7.12 -7.82 16.91
N ILE A 387 6.45 -8.53 15.99
CA ILE A 387 4.98 -8.49 15.82
C ILE A 387 4.41 -9.69 16.57
N LYS A 388 3.44 -9.49 17.47
CA LYS A 388 3.01 -10.50 18.46
C LYS A 388 2.41 -11.75 17.79
N GLY A 389 1.47 -11.59 16.85
CA GLY A 389 0.87 -12.69 16.09
C GLY A 389 1.85 -13.45 15.18
N LEU A 390 2.85 -12.74 14.63
CA LEU A 390 3.84 -13.32 13.71
C LEU A 390 5.14 -13.76 14.39
N LYS A 391 5.31 -13.47 15.68
CA LYS A 391 6.54 -13.74 16.46
C LYS A 391 7.03 -15.18 16.35
N ASN A 392 6.07 -16.11 16.32
CA ASN A 392 6.31 -17.55 16.30
C ASN A 392 6.18 -18.14 14.88
N LYS A 393 6.09 -17.33 13.83
CA LYS A 393 5.93 -17.78 12.44
C LYS A 393 7.10 -17.35 11.55
N VAL A 394 7.40 -18.16 10.54
CA VAL A 394 8.40 -17.92 9.50
C VAL A 394 7.74 -18.07 8.15
N ILE A 395 7.70 -16.99 7.37
CA ILE A 395 7.10 -16.95 6.04
C ILE A 395 8.17 -17.40 5.04
N LEU A 396 7.97 -18.57 4.43
CA LEU A 396 8.89 -19.16 3.45
C LEU A 396 8.70 -18.58 2.04
N SER A 397 7.50 -18.06 1.74
CA SER A 397 7.17 -17.47 0.43
C SER A 397 6.87 -15.97 0.53
N PRO A 398 7.87 -15.09 0.30
CA PRO A 398 7.65 -13.64 0.25
C PRO A 398 6.64 -13.21 -0.83
N LYS A 399 6.54 -13.94 -1.95
CA LYS A 399 5.54 -13.65 -2.99
C LYS A 399 4.12 -13.82 -2.46
N TRP A 400 3.81 -15.02 -1.95
CA TRP A 400 2.49 -15.34 -1.39
C TRP A 400 2.08 -14.36 -0.29
N PHE A 401 3.04 -13.96 0.56
CA PHE A 401 2.76 -13.00 1.62
C PHE A 401 2.41 -11.61 1.08
N VAL A 402 3.18 -11.08 0.12
CA VAL A 402 2.83 -9.80 -0.52
C VAL A 402 1.51 -9.88 -1.28
N ASP A 403 1.21 -11.02 -1.91
CA ASP A 403 -0.07 -11.28 -2.59
C ASP A 403 -1.26 -11.36 -1.60
N ILE A 404 -1.07 -11.90 -0.38
CA ILE A 404 -2.06 -11.84 0.72
C ILE A 404 -2.30 -10.41 1.19
N ILE A 405 -1.23 -9.65 1.45
CA ILE A 405 -1.33 -8.25 1.87
C ILE A 405 -2.01 -7.41 0.78
N GLY A 406 -1.76 -7.73 -0.49
CA GLY A 406 -2.43 -7.14 -1.65
C GLY A 406 -3.96 -7.27 -1.64
N LYS A 407 -4.52 -8.31 -1.02
CA LYS A 407 -5.99 -8.51 -0.98
C LYS A 407 -6.76 -7.40 -0.25
N ALA A 408 -6.12 -6.66 0.69
CA ALA A 408 -6.75 -5.52 1.36
C ALA A 408 -6.81 -4.25 0.50
N PHE A 409 -6.13 -4.24 -0.65
CA PHE A 409 -6.00 -3.07 -1.52
C PHE A 409 -6.76 -3.33 -2.83
N PRO A 410 -8.09 -3.07 -2.87
CA PRO A 410 -8.90 -3.38 -4.05
C PRO A 410 -8.41 -2.62 -5.29
N LEU A 411 -8.12 -3.38 -6.36
CA LEU A 411 -7.67 -2.85 -7.64
C LEU A 411 -8.66 -3.08 -8.80
N ASP A 412 -9.71 -3.86 -8.57
CA ASP A 412 -10.80 -4.11 -9.50
C ASP A 412 -12.10 -3.49 -9.00
N ASN A 413 -12.84 -2.84 -9.92
CA ASN A 413 -14.14 -2.22 -9.65
C ASN A 413 -15.31 -3.24 -9.67
N GLY A 414 -15.01 -4.54 -9.55
CA GLY A 414 -15.96 -5.65 -9.79
C GLY A 414 -16.57 -6.29 -8.55
N TRP A 415 -16.34 -5.72 -7.35
CA TRP A 415 -16.84 -6.25 -6.09
C TRP A 415 -18.28 -5.79 -5.81
N SER A 416 -18.99 -6.55 -4.99
CA SER A 416 -20.40 -6.33 -4.66
C SER A 416 -20.70 -4.91 -4.17
N GLU A 417 -21.87 -4.37 -4.50
CA GLU A 417 -22.43 -3.11 -3.98
C GLU A 417 -22.84 -3.20 -2.49
N THR A 418 -22.12 -4.00 -1.68
CA THR A 418 -22.36 -4.09 -0.24
C THR A 418 -21.70 -2.92 0.49
N TYR A 419 -22.40 -2.41 1.51
CA TYR A 419 -21.97 -1.31 2.37
C TYR A 419 -20.54 -1.47 2.94
N ARG A 420 -20.09 -2.71 3.16
CA ARG A 420 -18.73 -3.02 3.62
C ARG A 420 -17.65 -2.53 2.65
N TRP A 421 -17.80 -2.82 1.35
CA TRP A 421 -16.85 -2.37 0.33
C TRP A 421 -16.98 -0.87 0.07
N TYR A 422 -18.18 -0.30 0.23
CA TYR A 422 -18.37 1.16 0.18
C TYR A 422 -17.53 1.88 1.25
N LEU A 423 -17.62 1.46 2.52
CA LEU A 423 -16.84 2.05 3.62
C LEU A 423 -15.32 2.00 3.35
N LEU A 424 -14.83 0.87 2.84
CA LEU A 424 -13.41 0.70 2.50
C LEU A 424 -12.98 1.64 1.37
N GLN A 425 -13.75 1.73 0.28
CA GLN A 425 -13.38 2.49 -0.92
C GLN A 425 -13.58 4.01 -0.79
N ASN A 426 -14.54 4.45 0.04
CA ASN A 426 -14.96 5.85 0.09
C ASN A 426 -14.49 6.59 1.34
N ASP A 427 -14.49 5.91 2.49
CA ASP A 427 -14.11 6.47 3.79
C ASP A 427 -12.77 5.90 4.29
N GLY A 428 -12.27 4.84 3.65
CA GLY A 428 -11.02 4.17 4.01
C GLY A 428 -11.17 3.20 5.19
N ILE A 429 -12.39 2.77 5.50
CA ILE A 429 -12.71 2.05 6.74
C ILE A 429 -12.87 0.54 6.47
N LEU A 430 -11.89 -0.22 6.91
CA LEU A 430 -11.84 -1.68 6.85
C LEU A 430 -12.50 -2.27 8.11
N ILE A 431 -13.70 -2.81 7.96
CA ILE A 431 -14.50 -3.38 9.07
C ILE A 431 -14.14 -4.86 9.34
N GLN A 432 -14.29 -5.33 10.58
CA GLN A 432 -13.95 -6.71 10.95
C GLN A 432 -14.66 -7.81 10.14
N PRO A 433 -15.97 -7.74 9.88
CA PRO A 433 -16.62 -8.70 8.98
C PRO A 433 -15.99 -8.78 7.59
N LEU A 434 -15.51 -7.66 7.04
CA LEU A 434 -14.92 -7.60 5.70
C LEU A 434 -13.50 -8.17 5.66
N TYR A 435 -12.62 -7.81 6.61
CA TYR A 435 -11.26 -8.35 6.56
C TYR A 435 -11.21 -9.86 6.86
N LYS A 436 -12.17 -10.39 7.64
CA LYS A 436 -12.33 -11.84 7.84
C LYS A 436 -12.85 -12.56 6.60
N GLU A 437 -13.63 -11.89 5.76
CA GLU A 437 -14.09 -12.38 4.46
C GLU A 437 -12.94 -12.41 3.44
N ILE A 438 -12.20 -11.30 3.30
CA ILE A 438 -11.03 -11.15 2.40
C ILE A 438 -9.92 -12.18 2.70
N TRP A 439 -9.68 -12.48 3.97
CA TRP A 439 -8.61 -13.37 4.44
C TRP A 439 -9.12 -14.71 5.01
N GLN A 440 -10.35 -15.12 4.71
CA GLN A 440 -10.90 -16.43 5.14
C GLN A 440 -10.06 -17.64 4.63
N SER A 441 -9.27 -17.42 3.58
CA SER A 441 -8.52 -18.44 2.81
C SER A 441 -7.00 -18.29 2.91
N SER A 442 -6.45 -17.65 3.95
CA SER A 442 -5.00 -17.54 4.17
C SER A 442 -4.50 -18.42 5.32
N ASP A 443 -3.27 -18.91 5.20
CA ASP A 443 -2.52 -19.64 6.25
C ASP A 443 -2.08 -18.74 7.43
N ILE A 444 -2.68 -17.56 7.58
CA ILE A 444 -2.46 -16.55 8.62
C ILE A 444 -3.84 -16.05 9.06
N ASP A 445 -4.04 -15.88 10.38
CA ASP A 445 -5.29 -15.36 10.93
C ASP A 445 -5.49 -13.89 10.51
N PRO A 446 -6.70 -13.48 10.06
CA PRO A 446 -6.99 -12.11 9.66
C PRO A 446 -6.64 -11.04 10.70
N GLU A 447 -6.74 -11.33 12.00
CA GLU A 447 -6.37 -10.40 13.08
C GLU A 447 -4.85 -10.18 13.16
N GLU A 448 -4.03 -11.17 12.77
CA GLU A 448 -2.56 -11.06 12.75
C GLU A 448 -2.07 -10.27 11.52
N ILE A 449 -2.79 -10.39 10.39
CA ILE A 449 -2.55 -9.55 9.21
C ILE A 449 -2.86 -8.08 9.54
N ILE A 450 -3.98 -7.84 10.24
CA ILE A 450 -4.33 -6.53 10.79
C ILE A 450 -3.26 -6.02 11.78
N GLU A 451 -2.75 -6.86 12.69
CA GLU A 451 -1.66 -6.48 13.60
C GLU A 451 -0.41 -6.01 12.84
N LEU A 452 -0.05 -6.68 11.74
CA LEU A 452 1.06 -6.28 10.88
C LEU A 452 0.78 -4.96 10.15
N LEU A 453 -0.43 -4.75 9.62
CA LEU A 453 -0.79 -3.48 8.98
C LEU A 453 -0.77 -2.30 9.97
N VAL A 454 -1.20 -2.52 11.21
CA VAL A 454 -1.10 -1.52 12.29
C VAL A 454 0.36 -1.28 12.68
N HIS A 455 1.18 -2.33 12.80
CA HIS A 455 2.59 -2.22 13.15
C HIS A 455 3.39 -1.38 12.13
N PHE A 456 3.13 -1.54 10.83
CA PHE A 456 3.73 -0.73 9.77
C PHE A 456 3.05 0.64 9.54
N ARG A 457 2.07 1.01 10.37
CA ARG A 457 1.22 2.22 10.27
C ARG A 457 0.49 2.35 8.92
N LEU A 458 0.20 1.23 8.28
CA LEU A 458 -0.65 1.19 7.10
C LEU A 458 -2.13 1.30 7.49
N ALA A 459 -2.48 0.75 8.67
CA ALA A 459 -3.79 0.87 9.28
C ALA A 459 -3.72 1.51 10.69
N ALA A 460 -4.82 2.08 11.16
CA ALA A 460 -5.05 2.51 12.53
C ALA A 460 -6.40 1.98 13.02
N GLN A 461 -6.49 1.45 14.24
CA GLN A 461 -7.80 1.14 14.82
C GLN A 461 -8.50 2.46 15.19
N VAL A 462 -9.78 2.61 14.82
CA VAL A 462 -10.58 3.81 15.07
C VAL A 462 -11.94 3.42 15.66
N GLN A 463 -12.60 4.37 16.31
CA GLN A 463 -14.02 4.26 16.67
C GLN A 463 -14.87 4.91 15.59
N THR A 464 -15.98 4.26 15.22
CA THR A 464 -17.02 4.83 14.35
C THR A 464 -18.36 4.61 15.03
N GLU A 465 -19.37 5.39 14.64
CA GLU A 465 -20.71 5.35 15.26
C GLU A 465 -21.63 4.32 14.57
N LEU A 466 -21.04 3.30 13.93
CA LEU A 466 -21.72 2.36 13.01
C LEU A 466 -22.08 1.01 13.64
N ASP A 467 -21.12 0.35 14.30
CA ASP A 467 -21.34 -0.90 15.04
C ASP A 467 -20.23 -1.15 16.10
N ASP A 468 -20.43 -2.15 16.97
CA ASP A 468 -19.50 -2.54 18.05
C ASP A 468 -18.25 -3.31 17.56
N ALA A 469 -18.09 -3.56 16.25
CA ALA A 469 -16.98 -4.32 15.71
C ALA A 469 -15.70 -3.47 15.57
N LYS A 470 -14.58 -4.15 15.30
CA LYS A 470 -13.30 -3.45 15.10
C LYS A 470 -13.27 -2.75 13.73
N HIS A 471 -13.09 -1.44 13.75
CA HIS A 471 -12.89 -0.59 12.59
C HIS A 471 -11.43 -0.19 12.43
N TYR A 472 -10.91 -0.25 11.20
CA TYR A 472 -9.54 0.17 10.89
C TYR A 472 -9.50 1.16 9.75
N PHE A 473 -8.93 2.34 9.98
CA PHE A 473 -8.67 3.35 8.97
C PHE A 473 -7.41 2.99 8.17
N LEU A 474 -7.57 2.85 6.85
CA LEU A 474 -6.58 2.38 5.88
C LEU A 474 -6.48 3.41 4.73
N PRO A 475 -5.95 4.63 4.96
CA PRO A 475 -6.05 5.73 4.00
C PRO A 475 -5.43 5.45 2.62
N ALA A 476 -4.53 4.45 2.52
CA ALA A 476 -3.88 4.06 1.28
C ALA A 476 -4.86 3.57 0.18
N VAL A 477 -6.06 3.07 0.49
CA VAL A 477 -7.03 2.64 -0.54
C VAL A 477 -7.86 3.76 -1.14
N LEU A 478 -7.86 4.96 -0.53
CA LEU A 478 -8.68 6.08 -0.96
C LEU A 478 -8.23 6.66 -2.32
N PRO A 479 -9.11 7.38 -3.04
CA PRO A 479 -8.71 8.21 -4.16
C PRO A 479 -7.85 9.41 -3.70
N GLY A 480 -7.10 9.99 -4.63
CA GLY A 480 -6.32 11.20 -4.41
C GLY A 480 -7.15 12.48 -4.54
N TYR A 481 -6.95 13.43 -3.61
CA TYR A 481 -7.43 14.79 -3.73
C TYR A 481 -6.62 15.56 -4.78
N THR A 482 -7.32 16.29 -5.65
CA THR A 482 -6.74 16.95 -6.84
C THR A 482 -7.03 18.45 -6.95
N GLY A 483 -7.76 19.02 -5.99
CA GLY A 483 -8.13 20.43 -5.93
C GLY A 483 -7.11 21.33 -5.23
N ASP A 484 -7.54 22.52 -4.80
CA ASP A 484 -6.69 23.49 -4.09
C ASP A 484 -6.47 23.06 -2.62
N PRO A 485 -5.23 22.84 -2.15
CA PRO A 485 -4.97 22.56 -0.73
C PRO A 485 -5.48 23.66 0.21
N ASN A 486 -5.64 24.90 -0.29
CA ASN A 486 -6.17 26.02 0.49
C ASN A 486 -7.70 26.07 0.55
N GLU A 487 -8.41 25.23 -0.23
CA GLU A 487 -9.86 25.09 -0.16
C GLU A 487 -10.29 24.65 1.25
N VAL A 488 -11.25 25.36 1.83
CA VAL A 488 -11.76 25.12 3.19
C VAL A 488 -13.28 25.24 3.14
N GLN A 489 -13.99 24.39 3.89
CA GLN A 489 -15.44 24.39 3.91
C GLN A 489 -16.01 25.73 4.45
N PRO A 490 -17.17 26.20 3.96
CA PRO A 490 -17.82 27.37 4.53
C PRO A 490 -18.39 27.05 5.94
N GLY A 491 -18.05 27.87 6.94
CA GLY A 491 -18.61 27.74 8.29
C GLY A 491 -17.71 28.32 9.37
N TYR A 492 -16.41 27.99 9.30
CA TYR A 492 -15.38 28.40 10.27
C TYR A 492 -15.31 29.92 10.48
N LYS A 493 -15.05 30.34 11.73
CA LYS A 493 -14.87 31.75 12.13
C LYS A 493 -13.40 32.13 12.24
N LEU A 494 -12.52 31.17 12.55
CA LEU A 494 -11.07 31.37 12.66
C LEU A 494 -10.31 30.33 11.83
N ARG A 495 -9.18 30.74 11.27
CA ARG A 495 -8.23 29.91 10.51
C ARG A 495 -6.81 30.40 10.76
N ALA A 496 -5.92 29.51 11.17
CA ALA A 496 -4.49 29.82 11.30
C ALA A 496 -3.84 30.05 9.93
N SER A 497 -2.67 30.69 9.85
CA SER A 497 -1.89 30.64 8.60
C SER A 497 -1.39 29.21 8.36
N PRO A 498 -1.41 28.64 7.15
CA PRO A 498 -0.91 27.29 6.92
C PRO A 498 0.53 27.08 7.43
N VAL A 499 0.82 25.86 7.86
CA VAL A 499 2.16 25.42 8.30
C VAL A 499 2.57 24.20 7.49
N HIS A 500 3.82 24.16 7.05
CA HIS A 500 4.33 23.10 6.17
C HIS A 500 5.32 22.22 6.93
N ILE A 501 5.05 20.91 7.00
CA ILE A 501 6.04 19.91 7.41
C ILE A 501 6.85 19.56 6.15
N THR A 502 8.15 19.83 6.19
CA THR A 502 9.06 19.75 5.03
C THR A 502 10.25 18.86 5.31
N PHE A 503 10.79 18.16 4.31
CA PHE A 503 11.91 17.23 4.49
C PHE A 503 13.21 17.80 3.94
N THR A 504 14.26 17.84 4.77
CA THR A 504 15.59 18.30 4.34
C THR A 504 16.29 17.30 3.42
N THR A 505 15.93 16.02 3.53
CA THR A 505 16.31 14.93 2.64
C THR A 505 15.69 15.13 1.26
N GLY A 506 16.51 15.51 0.28
CA GLY A 506 16.11 15.58 -1.12
C GLY A 506 15.33 16.84 -1.54
N HIS A 507 15.61 17.98 -0.91
CA HIS A 507 15.12 19.32 -1.32
C HIS A 507 13.64 19.64 -1.05
N GLY A 508 12.98 18.92 -0.14
CA GLY A 508 11.64 19.27 0.39
C GLY A 508 10.69 18.08 0.46
N TYR A 509 10.72 17.28 -0.61
CA TYR A 509 9.71 16.26 -0.95
C TYR A 509 9.31 15.30 0.18
N VAL A 510 8.00 15.09 0.30
CA VAL A 510 7.40 14.09 1.19
C VAL A 510 7.75 12.67 0.70
N PRO A 511 8.32 11.78 1.54
CA PRO A 511 8.62 10.40 1.14
C PRO A 511 7.34 9.61 0.79
N PRO A 512 7.36 8.67 -0.18
CA PRO A 512 6.20 7.86 -0.54
C PRO A 512 5.61 7.15 0.67
N GLY A 513 4.29 7.25 0.85
CA GLY A 513 3.58 6.63 1.98
C GLY A 513 3.94 7.20 3.36
N PHE A 514 4.68 8.31 3.48
CA PHE A 514 4.85 8.98 4.77
C PHE A 514 3.54 9.63 5.22
N PHE A 515 2.84 10.31 4.31
CA PHE A 515 1.57 10.99 4.61
C PHE A 515 0.52 10.02 5.17
N THR A 516 0.31 8.87 4.52
CA THR A 516 -0.67 7.88 4.96
C THR A 516 -0.30 7.22 6.29
N ARG A 517 1.01 7.06 6.58
CA ARG A 517 1.51 6.64 7.91
C ARG A 517 1.37 7.72 8.99
N LEU A 518 1.43 8.99 8.62
CA LEU A 518 1.16 10.12 9.53
C LEU A 518 -0.34 10.21 9.84
N ALA A 519 -1.20 10.07 8.83
CA ALA A 519 -2.65 10.11 9.00
C ALA A 519 -3.15 8.97 9.91
N THR A 520 -2.61 7.75 9.77
CA THR A 520 -2.88 6.64 10.70
C THR A 520 -2.31 6.89 12.09
N ALA A 521 -1.08 7.41 12.21
CA ALA A 521 -0.53 7.77 13.52
C ALA A 521 -1.35 8.83 14.28
N VAL A 522 -1.89 9.83 13.57
CA VAL A 522 -2.79 10.84 14.13
C VAL A 522 -4.16 10.25 14.48
N ALA A 523 -4.70 9.33 13.67
CA ALA A 523 -5.95 8.63 13.95
C ALA A 523 -5.89 7.64 15.14
N THR A 524 -4.72 7.44 15.78
CA THR A 524 -4.55 6.61 16.99
C THR A 524 -4.48 7.40 18.30
N ASP A 525 -4.83 8.69 18.30
CA ASP A 525 -4.80 9.56 19.47
C ASP A 525 -6.21 9.79 20.05
N ASP A 526 -6.36 9.71 21.38
CA ASP A 526 -7.68 9.70 22.05
C ASP A 526 -8.44 11.04 21.93
N ASP A 527 -7.74 12.16 21.71
CA ASP A 527 -8.34 13.49 21.50
C ASP A 527 -8.78 13.73 20.02
N ILE A 528 -8.60 12.73 19.14
CA ILE A 528 -8.84 12.85 17.69
C ILE A 528 -10.06 12.04 17.25
N LYS A 529 -10.91 12.66 16.40
CA LYS A 529 -11.85 11.95 15.53
C LYS A 529 -11.53 12.21 14.06
N LEU A 530 -11.70 11.20 13.20
CA LEU A 530 -11.77 11.39 11.75
C LEU A 530 -13.07 12.11 11.41
N ASN A 531 -12.98 13.23 10.68
CA ASN A 531 -14.17 13.93 10.19
C ASN A 531 -14.56 13.33 8.83
N PHE A 532 -15.72 12.67 8.76
CA PHE A 532 -16.28 12.04 7.56
C PHE A 532 -17.41 12.86 6.91
N ASP A 533 -17.46 14.19 7.10
CA ASP A 533 -18.61 15.04 6.71
C ASP A 533 -18.88 15.09 5.19
N ASN A 534 -19.53 14.04 4.71
CA ASN A 534 -20.29 14.01 3.47
C ASN A 534 -21.60 14.81 3.66
N VAL A 535 -22.12 15.46 2.62
CA VAL A 535 -23.23 16.42 2.73
C VAL A 535 -24.61 15.75 2.85
N TYR A 536 -24.81 15.06 3.98
CA TYR A 536 -26.12 14.78 4.55
C TYR A 536 -26.75 16.11 4.99
N SER A 537 -27.52 16.69 4.08
CA SER A 537 -28.42 17.80 4.38
C SER A 537 -29.38 17.38 5.49
N ALA A 538 -29.49 18.21 6.53
CA ALA A 538 -30.25 17.97 7.75
C ALA A 538 -31.70 17.48 7.49
N PRO A 539 -32.32 16.74 8.43
CA PRO A 539 -33.67 16.19 8.28
C PRO A 539 -34.78 17.27 8.39
N THR A 540 -34.79 18.24 7.47
CA THR A 540 -35.92 19.14 7.27
C THR A 540 -37.04 18.37 6.56
N ALA A 541 -38.14 18.13 7.27
CA ALA A 541 -39.29 17.39 6.75
C ALA A 541 -40.05 18.17 5.66
N ALA A 542 -39.60 18.07 4.41
CA ALA A 542 -40.34 18.50 3.23
C ALA A 542 -39.92 17.68 1.99
N ILE A 543 -40.85 16.93 1.41
CA ILE A 543 -40.64 16.29 0.10
C ILE A 543 -40.78 17.37 -0.98
N THR A 544 -39.66 17.89 -1.46
CA THR A 544 -39.64 18.73 -2.68
C THR A 544 -38.33 18.52 -3.43
N ILE A 545 -38.42 17.90 -4.61
CA ILE A 545 -37.25 17.49 -5.40
C ILE A 545 -36.68 18.72 -6.12
N ASN A 546 -35.60 19.30 -5.57
CA ASN A 546 -34.80 20.33 -6.22
C ASN A 546 -33.34 19.84 -6.39
N LEU A 547 -33.08 19.08 -7.46
CA LEU A 547 -31.72 18.65 -7.82
C LEU A 547 -30.93 19.80 -8.48
N HIS A 548 -30.40 20.70 -7.67
CA HIS A 548 -29.28 21.55 -8.07
C HIS A 548 -27.95 20.92 -7.60
N SER A 549 -27.26 20.27 -8.54
CA SER A 549 -25.82 19.98 -8.54
C SER A 549 -25.14 19.84 -7.16
N LYS A 550 -25.51 18.84 -6.36
CA LYS A 550 -24.70 18.40 -5.22
C LYS A 550 -23.42 17.74 -5.75
N VAL A 551 -22.30 18.44 -5.71
CA VAL A 551 -20.98 17.80 -5.76
C VAL A 551 -20.77 17.11 -4.42
N GLU A 552 -20.69 15.79 -4.42
CA GLU A 552 -20.29 15.01 -3.24
C GLU A 552 -18.83 15.34 -2.89
N ARG A 553 -18.67 16.27 -1.94
CA ARG A 553 -17.38 16.65 -1.37
C ARG A 553 -17.07 15.70 -0.22
N ARG A 554 -16.14 14.78 -0.45
CA ARG A 554 -15.56 13.95 0.62
C ARG A 554 -14.64 14.81 1.46
N SER A 555 -14.57 14.55 2.76
CA SER A 555 -13.62 15.18 3.68
C SER A 555 -12.26 14.47 3.72
N ILE A 556 -12.19 13.21 3.27
CA ILE A 556 -11.02 12.34 3.36
C ILE A 556 -10.64 11.76 1.98
N TYR A 557 -9.33 11.74 1.72
CA TYR A 557 -8.65 11.27 0.52
C TYR A 557 -7.26 10.74 0.92
N ARG A 558 -6.61 9.94 0.05
CA ARG A 558 -5.31 9.32 0.34
C ARG A 558 -4.18 10.31 0.65
N ASN A 559 -4.23 11.50 0.05
CA ASN A 559 -3.28 12.61 0.28
C ASN A 559 -3.92 13.83 0.98
N ARG A 560 -5.14 13.71 1.53
CA ARG A 560 -5.81 14.80 2.28
C ARG A 560 -6.79 14.25 3.32
N VAL A 561 -6.57 14.49 4.60
CA VAL A 561 -7.43 13.99 5.70
C VAL A 561 -7.86 15.13 6.61
N CYS A 562 -9.15 15.15 6.96
CA CYS A 562 -9.72 16.06 7.96
C CYS A 562 -9.86 15.34 9.31
N PHE A 563 -9.44 16.00 10.39
CA PHE A 563 -9.54 15.53 11.76
C PHE A 563 -10.20 16.61 12.62
N SER A 564 -11.11 16.20 13.50
CA SER A 564 -11.63 17.08 14.57
C SER A 564 -10.84 16.84 15.86
N TYR A 565 -10.53 17.93 16.56
CA TYR A 565 -9.68 17.95 17.76
C TYR A 565 -10.48 18.31 19.01
N GLY A 566 -10.60 17.37 19.95
CA GLY A 566 -11.35 17.53 21.19
C GLY A 566 -12.88 17.69 21.00
N ARG A 567 -13.56 18.17 22.05
CA ARG A 567 -15.02 18.43 22.03
C ARG A 567 -15.32 19.93 21.86
N PRO A 568 -16.18 20.33 20.91
CA PRO A 568 -16.27 19.86 19.53
C PRO A 568 -16.37 21.08 18.59
N SER A 569 -15.24 21.73 18.27
CA SER A 569 -15.27 23.02 17.55
C SER A 569 -14.01 23.37 16.75
N ASP A 570 -12.93 22.60 16.90
CA ASP A 570 -11.67 22.77 16.17
C ASP A 570 -11.44 21.59 15.22
N ASP A 571 -11.13 21.89 13.96
CA ASP A 571 -10.66 20.92 12.97
C ASP A 571 -9.21 21.23 12.57
N PHE A 572 -8.51 20.22 12.09
CA PHE A 572 -7.33 20.41 11.26
C PHE A 572 -7.30 19.48 10.05
N VAL A 573 -6.76 19.99 8.95
CA VAL A 573 -6.62 19.29 7.68
C VAL A 573 -5.14 19.08 7.39
N LEU A 574 -4.75 17.83 7.17
CA LEU A 574 -3.44 17.47 6.63
C LEU A 574 -3.56 17.24 5.13
N THR A 575 -2.71 17.86 4.30
CA THR A 575 -2.67 17.64 2.84
C THR A 575 -1.23 17.45 2.36
N ASP A 576 -0.91 16.33 1.71
CA ASP A 576 0.35 16.19 0.97
C ASP A 576 0.26 16.96 -0.36
N ILE A 577 1.11 17.98 -0.49
CA ILE A 577 1.25 18.85 -1.66
C ILE A 577 2.55 18.55 -2.45
N ASN A 578 3.12 17.36 -2.24
CA ASN A 578 4.38 16.80 -2.76
C ASN A 578 5.65 17.39 -2.15
N ASP A 579 5.80 18.71 -2.06
CA ASP A 579 7.00 19.38 -1.51
C ASP A 579 6.92 19.61 0.01
N ALA A 580 5.73 19.41 0.59
CA ALA A 580 5.43 19.49 2.02
C ALA A 580 4.15 18.72 2.35
N ILE A 581 3.92 18.48 3.64
CA ILE A 581 2.57 18.25 4.18
C ILE A 581 2.07 19.60 4.72
N GLN A 582 1.03 20.16 4.10
CA GLN A 582 0.35 21.36 4.57
C GLN A 582 -0.59 21.01 5.73
N VAL A 583 -0.54 21.83 6.78
CA VAL A 583 -1.36 21.77 7.98
C VAL A 583 -2.19 23.05 8.05
N ASP A 584 -3.51 22.91 7.98
CA ASP A 584 -4.49 23.97 8.23
C ASP A 584 -5.25 23.67 9.53
N VAL A 585 -5.41 24.67 10.40
CA VAL A 585 -6.18 24.56 11.66
C VAL A 585 -7.31 25.60 11.63
N LEU A 586 -8.52 25.17 12.00
CA LEU A 586 -9.79 25.82 11.71
C LEU A 586 -10.74 25.73 12.92
N ARG A 587 -11.55 26.77 13.20
CA ARG A 587 -12.52 26.77 14.31
C ARG A 587 -13.92 27.22 13.89
N TYR A 588 -14.96 26.46 14.26
CA TYR A 588 -16.36 26.76 13.95
C TYR A 588 -17.01 27.88 14.78
N VAL A 589 -16.43 28.22 15.93
CA VAL A 589 -16.92 29.26 16.86
C VAL A 589 -15.96 30.46 16.99
N PRO A 590 -16.43 31.65 17.39
CA PRO A 590 -15.57 32.79 17.72
C PRO A 590 -14.68 32.52 18.94
N GLU A 591 -13.55 33.23 19.06
CA GLU A 591 -12.59 33.03 20.17
C GLU A 591 -13.20 33.28 21.56
N SER A 592 -14.16 34.20 21.66
CA SER A 592 -14.89 34.50 22.89
C SER A 592 -15.89 33.42 23.32
N SER A 593 -16.11 32.39 22.49
CA SER A 593 -17.14 31.37 22.68
C SER A 593 -16.56 29.97 22.92
N HIS A 594 -15.24 29.84 23.03
CA HIS A 594 -14.56 28.56 23.24
C HIS A 594 -13.75 28.59 24.56
N PRO A 595 -13.76 27.53 25.39
CA PRO A 595 -13.04 27.53 26.66
C PRO A 595 -11.51 27.49 26.51
N VAL A 596 -11.00 26.97 25.38
CA VAL A 596 -9.56 26.91 25.08
C VAL A 596 -9.21 27.91 23.98
N PRO A 597 -8.26 28.84 24.17
CA PRO A 597 -7.82 29.78 23.13
C PRO A 597 -7.32 29.06 21.87
N PHE A 598 -7.63 29.58 20.68
CA PHE A 598 -7.32 28.94 19.39
C PHE A 598 -5.81 28.79 19.19
N ARG A 599 -5.04 29.76 19.70
CA ARG A 599 -3.57 29.70 19.81
C ARG A 599 -3.08 28.44 20.52
N THR A 600 -3.70 28.08 21.64
CA THR A 600 -3.31 26.91 22.45
C THR A 600 -3.56 25.63 21.66
N VAL A 601 -4.72 25.52 21.01
CA VAL A 601 -5.07 24.37 20.16
C VAL A 601 -4.11 24.24 18.97
N CYS A 602 -3.78 25.33 18.29
CA CYS A 602 -2.77 25.34 17.23
C CYS A 602 -1.41 24.80 17.72
N GLN A 603 -0.99 25.14 18.94
CA GLN A 603 0.26 24.66 19.53
C GLN A 603 0.20 23.20 19.99
N GLN A 604 -0.94 22.74 20.52
CA GLN A 604 -1.16 21.34 20.88
C GLN A 604 -1.14 20.44 19.64
N ILE A 605 -1.81 20.85 18.56
CA ILE A 605 -1.81 20.13 17.28
C ILE A 605 -0.41 20.05 16.67
N LEU A 606 0.40 21.13 16.71
CA LEU A 606 1.80 21.03 16.26
C LEU A 606 2.63 20.03 17.07
N LYS A 607 2.42 19.96 18.39
CA LYS A 607 3.13 18.97 19.22
C LYS A 607 2.70 17.55 18.88
N LEU A 608 1.39 17.29 18.78
CA LEU A 608 0.84 16.01 18.36
C LEU A 608 1.40 15.57 17.00
N LEU A 609 1.51 16.48 16.03
CA LEU A 609 2.10 16.19 14.72
C LEU A 609 3.61 15.96 14.76
N ASP A 610 4.34 16.57 15.69
CA ASP A 610 5.77 16.30 15.90
C ASP A 610 5.97 14.88 16.47
N ASP A 611 5.23 14.54 17.53
CA ASP A 611 5.21 13.22 18.16
C ASP A 611 4.75 12.14 17.16
N CYS A 612 3.73 12.41 16.32
CA CYS A 612 3.26 11.47 15.31
C CYS A 612 4.19 11.35 14.09
N CYS A 613 4.89 12.42 13.68
CA CYS A 613 5.98 12.28 12.71
C CYS A 613 7.12 11.41 13.25
N GLN A 614 7.51 11.61 14.51
CA GLN A 614 8.56 10.81 15.18
C GLN A 614 8.17 9.33 15.23
N LYS A 615 6.93 9.02 15.63
CA LYS A 615 6.33 7.66 15.61
C LYS A 615 6.40 6.99 14.23
N VAL A 616 6.32 7.74 13.13
CA VAL A 616 6.40 7.23 11.75
C VAL A 616 7.85 6.99 11.31
N GLU A 617 8.75 7.92 11.59
CA GLU A 617 10.18 7.76 11.32
C GLU A 617 10.74 6.53 12.05
N GLU A 618 10.37 6.31 13.31
CA GLU A 618 10.78 5.16 14.11
C GLU A 618 10.25 3.81 13.57
N THR A 619 8.97 3.74 13.18
CA THR A 619 8.39 2.53 12.56
C THR A 619 9.18 2.05 11.34
N LEU A 620 9.73 2.97 10.54
CA LEU A 620 10.52 2.62 9.36
C LEU A 620 12.00 2.36 9.70
N ILE A 621 12.57 3.04 10.71
CA ILE A 621 13.97 2.86 11.12
C ILE A 621 14.23 1.52 11.85
N LEU A 622 13.25 1.02 12.63
CA LEU A 622 13.40 -0.20 13.44
C LEU A 622 13.78 -1.47 12.66
N TYR A 623 13.58 -1.47 11.34
CA TYR A 623 13.88 -2.59 10.44
C TYR A 623 15.28 -2.50 9.79
N TYR A 624 16.00 -1.38 9.95
CA TYR A 624 17.23 -1.07 9.22
C TYR A 624 18.47 -0.80 10.09
N GLY A 625 18.44 -1.20 11.37
CA GLY A 625 19.66 -1.42 12.16
C GLY A 625 20.49 -0.20 12.58
N HIS A 626 20.01 1.03 12.37
CA HIS A 626 20.78 2.26 12.62
C HIS A 626 20.06 3.23 13.58
N HIS A 627 20.75 3.70 14.61
CA HIS A 627 20.20 4.65 15.59
C HIS A 627 20.44 6.12 15.22
N THR A 628 19.38 6.92 15.35
CA THR A 628 19.38 8.36 15.70
C THR A 628 20.41 9.26 15.02
N GLY A 629 20.25 9.48 13.71
CA GLY A 629 20.60 10.76 13.10
C GLY A 629 19.42 11.74 13.22
N ARG A 630 19.67 12.96 13.71
CA ARG A 630 18.67 14.05 13.90
C ARG A 630 17.61 14.07 12.78
N SER A 631 16.33 14.01 13.15
CA SER A 631 15.19 13.91 12.22
C SER A 631 15.31 14.87 11.03
N SER A 632 14.98 14.35 9.84
CA SER A 632 15.15 15.08 8.57
C SER A 632 14.08 16.14 8.34
N ARG A 633 12.96 16.08 9.05
CA ARG A 633 11.82 17.00 8.90
C ARG A 633 12.08 18.37 9.55
N ARG A 634 11.38 19.39 9.07
CA ARG A 634 11.29 20.73 9.66
C ARG A 634 9.90 21.32 9.45
N ILE A 635 9.36 21.91 10.51
CA ILE A 635 8.16 22.75 10.47
C ILE A 635 8.55 24.11 9.88
N GLN A 636 7.84 24.59 8.86
CA GLN A 636 8.03 25.91 8.24
C GLN A 636 6.71 26.69 8.20
N TYR A 637 6.73 27.90 8.77
CA TYR A 637 5.55 28.78 8.85
C TYR A 637 5.37 29.57 7.55
N VAL A 638 4.19 29.50 6.93
CA VAL A 638 3.91 30.19 5.65
C VAL A 638 3.71 31.69 5.89
N CYS A 639 4.43 32.51 5.11
CA CYS A 639 4.50 33.95 5.28
C CYS A 639 3.44 34.68 4.43
N GLN A 640 2.46 35.32 5.07
CA GLN A 640 1.33 36.00 4.43
C GLN A 640 1.65 37.43 3.93
N CYS A 641 2.90 37.73 3.57
CA CYS A 641 3.31 39.12 3.29
C CYS A 641 2.93 39.58 1.86
N ARG A 642 2.00 40.55 1.77
CA ARG A 642 1.21 41.04 0.60
C ARG A 642 1.91 41.40 -0.76
N ARG A 643 3.02 40.79 -1.18
CA ARG A 643 3.71 41.10 -2.47
C ARG A 643 4.40 39.91 -3.17
N LEU A 644 3.96 38.67 -2.95
CA LEU A 644 4.47 37.49 -3.67
C LEU A 644 3.28 36.56 -3.96
N LYS A 645 3.26 35.94 -5.15
CA LYS A 645 2.29 34.89 -5.52
C LYS A 645 2.75 33.48 -5.11
N GLU A 646 4.07 33.30 -4.99
CA GLU A 646 4.68 32.04 -4.58
C GLU A 646 4.55 31.82 -3.07
N VAL A 647 4.35 30.56 -2.67
CA VAL A 647 4.53 30.13 -1.27
C VAL A 647 5.94 30.47 -0.83
N HIS A 648 6.06 31.06 0.35
CA HIS A 648 7.34 31.44 0.93
C HIS A 648 7.23 31.47 2.44
N TYR A 649 8.36 31.22 3.11
CA TYR A 649 8.37 30.93 4.54
C TYR A 649 8.89 32.11 5.36
N ILE A 650 8.46 32.15 6.63
CA ILE A 650 9.06 32.99 7.66
C ILE A 650 10.38 32.33 8.10
N GLN A 651 11.43 33.13 8.33
CA GLN A 651 12.83 32.67 8.46
C GLN A 651 13.31 32.67 9.92
N ASP A 652 14.18 31.71 10.27
CA ASP A 652 14.93 31.60 11.52
C ASP A 652 14.08 31.65 12.80
N ILE A 653 12.94 30.97 12.76
CA ILE A 653 11.99 30.81 13.87
C ILE A 653 12.33 29.58 14.73
N ASP A 654 12.18 29.77 16.04
CA ASP A 654 11.98 28.73 17.04
C ASP A 654 10.69 29.09 17.79
N ALA A 655 9.58 28.41 17.50
CA ALA A 655 8.25 28.78 18.02
C ALA A 655 8.08 28.46 19.53
N GLU A 656 9.00 27.69 20.13
CA GLU A 656 9.00 27.49 21.57
C GLU A 656 9.60 28.68 22.31
N LYS A 657 10.61 29.33 21.71
CA LYS A 657 11.34 30.47 22.26
C LYS A 657 10.78 31.82 21.83
N GLN A 658 10.18 31.90 20.65
CA GLN A 658 9.68 33.15 20.06
C GLN A 658 8.24 33.44 20.47
N THR A 659 7.98 34.69 20.88
CA THR A 659 6.63 35.16 21.21
C THR A 659 5.99 35.86 20.02
N CYS A 660 4.66 35.94 20.02
CA CYS A 660 3.88 36.63 18.99
C CYS A 660 4.18 38.14 18.84
N SER A 661 4.93 38.73 19.79
CA SER A 661 5.34 40.13 19.78
C SER A 661 6.68 40.38 19.08
N ASP A 662 7.46 39.34 18.82
CA ASP A 662 8.85 39.48 18.37
C ASP A 662 8.94 39.59 16.84
N PRO A 663 9.85 40.41 16.28
CA PRO A 663 9.90 40.69 14.86
C PRO A 663 10.31 39.45 14.06
N VAL A 664 9.61 39.21 12.95
CA VAL A 664 9.89 38.11 12.02
C VAL A 664 10.43 38.59 10.68
N TYR A 665 11.21 37.73 10.03
CA TYR A 665 11.81 37.97 8.72
C TYR A 665 11.19 37.05 7.67
N CYS A 666 10.98 37.55 6.46
CA CYS A 666 10.50 36.76 5.33
C CYS A 666 11.72 36.21 4.56
N LYS A 667 11.75 34.91 4.25
CA LYS A 667 12.88 34.28 3.53
C LYS A 667 13.16 34.92 2.16
N LYS A 668 12.13 35.53 1.53
CA LYS A 668 12.25 36.31 0.28
C LYS A 668 12.29 37.84 0.48
N LYS A 669 12.19 38.36 1.71
CA LYS A 669 12.29 39.80 2.06
C LYS A 669 12.95 39.99 3.43
N ARG A 670 14.25 40.32 3.44
CA ARG A 670 15.08 40.57 4.65
C ARG A 670 14.75 41.88 5.41
N ARG A 671 13.47 42.28 5.49
CA ARG A 671 13.02 43.39 6.34
C ARG A 671 12.19 42.81 7.50
N PRO A 672 12.42 43.22 8.75
CA PRO A 672 11.63 42.78 9.88
C PRO A 672 10.20 43.31 9.80
N ARG A 673 9.25 42.55 10.35
CA ARG A 673 7.84 42.93 10.51
C ARG A 673 7.24 42.23 11.73
N SER A 674 6.09 42.69 12.20
CA SER A 674 5.24 41.88 13.08
C SER A 674 4.61 40.71 12.32
N LEU A 675 4.22 39.67 13.05
CA LEU A 675 3.34 38.59 12.57
C LEU A 675 1.95 39.17 12.19
N THR A 676 1.24 38.54 11.26
CA THR A 676 -0.21 38.77 11.09
C THR A 676 -0.99 38.09 12.22
N ASN A 677 -2.27 38.45 12.41
CA ASN A 677 -3.12 37.79 13.41
C ASN A 677 -3.12 36.25 13.22
N ASN A 678 -3.33 35.79 11.97
CA ASN A 678 -3.40 34.37 11.63
C ASN A 678 -2.05 33.65 11.75
N GLU A 679 -0.93 34.33 11.46
CA GLU A 679 0.42 33.79 11.71
C GLU A 679 0.73 33.74 13.21
N SER A 680 0.22 34.69 13.99
CA SER A 680 0.53 34.80 15.41
C SER A 680 0.04 33.63 16.24
N LEU A 681 -0.99 32.90 15.78
CA LEU A 681 -1.63 31.78 16.48
C LEU A 681 -0.70 30.61 16.78
N TRP A 682 0.41 30.46 16.04
CA TRP A 682 1.40 29.41 16.29
C TRP A 682 2.40 29.76 17.41
N PHE A 683 2.46 31.03 17.83
CA PHE A 683 3.47 31.56 18.74
C PHE A 683 2.91 31.80 20.14
N LYS A 684 3.75 31.65 21.17
CA LYS A 684 3.35 31.89 22.56
C LYS A 684 3.06 33.38 22.78
N GLU A 685 2.12 33.70 23.68
CA GLU A 685 1.97 35.08 24.14
C GLU A 685 3.11 35.47 25.06
N LYS A 686 3.42 36.76 25.10
CA LYS A 686 4.40 37.32 26.03
C LYS A 686 3.74 37.39 27.41
N THR A 687 4.18 36.54 28.33
CA THR A 687 3.65 36.45 29.70
C THR A 687 3.86 37.77 30.45
N LYS A 688 2.85 38.63 30.42
CA LYS A 688 2.67 39.67 31.44
C LYS A 688 2.53 38.94 32.79
N HIS A 689 3.28 39.36 33.82
CA HIS A 689 3.22 38.74 35.14
C HIS A 689 1.78 38.63 35.64
N MET A 690 1.27 37.41 35.72
CA MET A 690 0.08 37.06 36.50
C MET A 690 0.51 36.32 37.77
N PRO A 691 -0.21 36.48 38.90
CA PRO A 691 0.09 35.74 40.13
C PRO A 691 0.01 34.22 39.94
N GLN A 692 0.89 33.49 40.65
CA GLN A 692 1.11 32.05 40.46
C GLN A 692 -0.13 31.18 40.75
N GLU A 693 -1.10 31.69 41.50
CA GLU A 693 -2.32 30.97 41.91
C GLU A 693 -3.19 30.47 40.73
N LYS A 694 -3.04 31.04 39.53
CA LYS A 694 -3.77 30.59 38.32
C LYS A 694 -3.06 29.52 37.48
N GLN A 695 -1.79 29.19 37.74
CA GLN A 695 -1.10 28.17 36.94
C GLN A 695 -1.54 26.74 37.31
N LEU A 696 -1.67 26.42 38.60
CA LEU A 696 -2.05 25.08 39.07
C LEU A 696 -3.46 24.61 38.65
N GLN A 697 -4.33 25.49 38.13
CA GLN A 697 -5.68 25.11 37.71
C GLN A 697 -5.79 24.68 36.24
N LEU A 698 -4.82 25.02 35.38
CA LEU A 698 -4.82 24.55 33.98
C LEU A 698 -4.06 23.22 33.78
N GLU A 699 -3.14 22.88 34.68
CA GLU A 699 -2.27 21.69 34.52
C GLU A 699 -2.89 20.39 35.10
N THR A 700 -4.10 20.43 35.67
CA THR A 700 -4.61 19.35 36.55
C THR A 700 -6.05 18.88 36.27
N SER A 701 -6.55 18.96 35.03
CA SER A 701 -7.77 18.23 34.64
C SER A 701 -7.79 17.84 33.17
N PRO A 702 -7.72 16.53 32.89
CA PRO A 702 -8.72 15.93 32.01
C PRO A 702 -9.26 14.60 32.58
N ARG A 703 -10.56 14.53 32.89
CA ARG A 703 -11.36 13.28 32.94
C ARG A 703 -12.86 13.55 33.06
N LEU A 704 -13.62 12.78 32.29
CA LEU A 704 -15.04 12.41 32.36
C LEU A 704 -16.02 13.33 33.14
N LEU A 705 -17.13 13.65 32.47
CA LEU A 705 -18.33 12.83 32.65
C LEU A 705 -19.24 12.86 31.41
N ASP A 706 -20.14 11.88 31.35
CA ASP A 706 -21.07 11.68 30.25
C ASP A 706 -22.42 12.35 30.54
N LEU A 707 -23.11 12.79 29.49
CA LEU A 707 -24.53 13.10 29.55
C LEU A 707 -25.27 11.98 28.83
N LYS A 708 -26.16 11.30 29.56
CA LYS A 708 -27.23 10.52 28.94
C LYS A 708 -28.39 11.46 28.65
N GLU A 709 -29.00 11.30 27.49
CA GLU A 709 -30.30 11.87 27.20
C GLU A 709 -31.38 11.07 27.93
N ASP A 710 -32.40 11.75 28.46
CA ASP A 710 -33.73 11.17 28.67
C ASP A 710 -34.79 12.30 28.75
N ASN A 711 -35.25 12.70 27.57
CA ASN A 711 -36.64 13.00 27.18
C ASN A 711 -37.62 13.78 28.10
N VAL A 712 -38.16 14.85 27.49
CA VAL A 712 -39.60 15.21 27.41
C VAL A 712 -40.26 15.99 28.58
N ASP A 713 -40.80 17.16 28.17
CA ASP A 713 -41.99 17.94 28.61
C ASP A 713 -42.37 17.94 30.12
N ASP A 714 -42.61 19.09 30.77
CA ASP A 714 -43.76 19.96 30.46
C ASP A 714 -43.68 21.41 31.03
N VAL A 715 -44.70 22.20 30.68
CA VAL A 715 -45.10 23.60 31.01
C VAL A 715 -44.67 24.24 32.37
N ASP A 716 -44.36 25.55 32.33
CA ASP A 716 -44.23 26.47 33.48
C ASP A 716 -45.54 26.63 34.30
N ASP A 717 -45.46 26.61 35.64
CA ASP A 717 -46.25 27.54 36.47
C ASP A 717 -45.59 27.80 37.86
N ASP A 718 -46.13 28.75 38.62
CA ASP A 718 -45.39 29.62 39.55
C ASP A 718 -45.15 29.12 41.02
N GLU A 719 -44.35 29.93 41.72
CA GLU A 719 -44.38 30.26 43.16
C GLU A 719 -43.38 29.61 44.15
N THR A 720 -42.84 30.48 45.03
CA THR A 720 -42.31 30.21 46.39
C THR A 720 -40.79 30.15 46.63
N THR A 721 -40.16 31.32 46.56
CA THR A 721 -39.49 31.97 47.71
C THR A 721 -38.25 31.31 48.38
N LEU A 722 -37.06 31.75 47.94
CA LEU A 722 -36.14 32.58 48.74
C LEU A 722 -35.81 32.14 50.19
N LEU A 723 -34.78 31.31 50.36
CA LEU A 723 -33.88 31.12 51.53
C LEU A 723 -32.76 30.16 51.03
N ILE A 724 -31.46 30.23 51.35
CA ILE A 724 -30.75 30.71 52.55
C ILE A 724 -29.46 31.47 52.16
N GLN A 725 -29.24 32.65 52.73
CA GLN A 725 -27.88 33.13 53.03
C GLN A 725 -27.57 32.87 54.51
N LYS A 726 -26.29 32.60 54.81
CA LYS A 726 -25.73 32.30 56.15
C LYS A 726 -26.18 30.96 56.78
N VAL A 727 -25.29 29.96 56.70
CA VAL A 727 -24.64 29.46 57.92
C VAL A 727 -23.13 29.38 57.67
N LYS A 728 -22.35 30.19 58.40
CA LYS A 728 -20.90 30.00 58.58
C LYS A 728 -20.67 29.62 60.04
N SER A 729 -20.53 28.33 60.34
CA SER A 729 -19.83 27.88 61.57
C SER A 729 -19.71 26.35 61.66
N THR A 730 -18.47 25.90 61.88
CA THR A 730 -18.08 24.74 62.71
C THR A 730 -18.80 23.40 62.55
N THR A 731 -18.05 22.40 62.10
CA THR A 731 -17.73 21.25 62.97
C THR A 731 -16.35 20.70 62.60
N ASN A 732 -15.39 20.81 63.52
CA ASN A 732 -14.07 20.21 63.35
C ASN A 732 -14.13 18.74 63.79
N TYR A 733 -13.93 17.81 62.86
CA TYR A 733 -13.61 16.43 63.22
C TYR A 733 -12.13 16.32 63.55
N SER A 734 -11.81 15.67 64.67
CA SER A 734 -10.42 15.38 65.05
C SER A 734 -9.80 14.34 64.09
N PRO A 735 -8.47 14.31 63.90
CA PRO A 735 -7.80 13.28 63.09
C PRO A 735 -8.17 11.85 63.51
N THR A 736 -8.43 11.63 64.80
CA THR A 736 -8.89 10.35 65.35
C THR A 736 -10.28 9.95 64.84
N GLN A 737 -11.21 10.90 64.69
CA GLN A 737 -12.53 10.64 64.12
C GLN A 737 -12.46 10.38 62.60
N ILE A 738 -11.59 11.08 61.89
CA ILE A 738 -11.32 10.82 60.46
C ILE A 738 -10.75 9.41 60.27
N ASN A 739 -9.82 8.96 61.13
CA ASN A 739 -9.30 7.60 61.10
C ASN A 739 -10.38 6.52 61.39
N ILE A 740 -11.32 6.78 62.29
CA ILE A 740 -12.45 5.86 62.56
C ILE A 740 -13.39 5.75 61.34
N ILE A 741 -13.60 6.84 60.60
CA ILE A 741 -14.39 6.84 59.36
C ILE A 741 -13.63 6.10 58.25
N LEU A 742 -12.32 6.33 58.09
CA LEU A 742 -11.47 5.63 57.12
C LEU A 742 -11.41 4.13 57.42
N GLN A 743 -11.21 3.71 58.67
CA GLN A 743 -11.21 2.28 59.05
C GLN A 743 -12.56 1.60 58.76
N LYS A 744 -13.69 2.29 58.92
CA LYS A 744 -15.01 1.76 58.52
C LYS A 744 -15.16 1.62 57.00
N LEU A 745 -14.56 2.52 56.21
CA LEU A 745 -14.54 2.41 54.75
C LEU A 745 -13.63 1.26 54.28
N THR A 746 -12.48 1.05 54.92
CA THR A 746 -11.60 -0.12 54.63
C THR A 746 -12.29 -1.45 54.95
N LEU A 747 -13.12 -1.50 56.01
CA LEU A 747 -13.88 -2.69 56.38
C LEU A 747 -15.06 -3.00 55.43
N LEU A 748 -15.51 -2.01 54.65
CA LEU A 748 -16.56 -2.19 53.63
C LEU A 748 -15.97 -2.63 52.28
N THR A 749 -14.81 -2.11 51.89
CA THR A 749 -14.14 -2.54 50.65
C THR A 749 -13.58 -3.98 50.74
N SER A 750 -13.23 -4.48 51.94
CA SER A 750 -12.82 -5.88 52.13
C SER A 750 -13.96 -6.92 52.01
N ASN A 751 -15.20 -6.50 51.73
CA ASN A 751 -16.38 -7.36 51.72
C ASN A 751 -17.07 -7.52 50.35
N LEU A 752 -16.51 -6.98 49.25
CA LEU A 752 -17.00 -7.25 47.88
C LEU A 752 -16.17 -8.26 47.08
N GLU A 753 -14.97 -8.64 47.54
CA GLU A 753 -14.09 -9.62 46.87
C GLU A 753 -14.11 -11.02 47.52
N ARG A 754 -15.21 -11.40 48.18
CA ARG A 754 -15.38 -12.73 48.82
C ARG A 754 -16.66 -13.47 48.40
N GLY A 755 -16.64 -13.95 47.16
CA GLY A 755 -17.60 -14.88 46.57
C GLY A 755 -17.47 -14.83 45.04
N ILE A 756 -17.36 -15.93 44.28
CA ILE A 756 -17.55 -17.36 44.59
C ILE A 756 -16.41 -18.19 43.96
N LYS A 757 -15.80 -19.09 44.74
CA LYS A 757 -15.04 -20.27 44.27
C LYS A 757 -14.99 -21.33 45.39
N GLY A 758 -14.94 -22.60 45.01
CA GLY A 758 -15.31 -23.74 45.87
C GLY A 758 -16.66 -24.30 45.38
N ASP A 759 -16.77 -25.39 44.60
CA ASP A 759 -15.96 -26.62 44.45
C ASP A 759 -16.09 -27.64 45.59
N GLY A 760 -16.15 -28.92 45.25
CA GLY A 760 -16.44 -30.05 46.13
C GLY A 760 -17.78 -30.76 45.86
N GLY A 761 -17.76 -31.81 45.01
CA GLY A 761 -18.91 -32.70 44.77
C GLY A 761 -18.76 -34.09 45.43
N VAL A 762 -19.76 -34.97 45.24
CA VAL A 762 -19.70 -36.41 45.61
C VAL A 762 -20.47 -37.25 44.57
N LYS A 763 -20.00 -38.49 44.33
CA LYS A 763 -20.61 -39.48 43.43
C LYS A 763 -21.64 -40.35 44.17
N CYS A 764 -22.69 -40.83 43.48
CA CYS A 764 -23.23 -42.17 43.75
C CYS A 764 -24.00 -42.81 42.57
N ASN A 765 -23.72 -44.09 42.33
CA ASN A 765 -24.02 -44.89 41.15
C ASN A 765 -25.48 -45.39 40.96
N ASN A 766 -25.70 -46.01 39.78
CA ASN A 766 -26.50 -47.23 39.48
C ASN A 766 -27.93 -47.13 38.89
N ASN A 767 -28.01 -47.51 37.61
CA ASN A 767 -28.91 -48.49 36.97
C ASN A 767 -30.43 -48.48 37.23
N LYS A 768 -31.21 -48.30 36.13
CA LYS A 768 -32.39 -49.08 35.65
C LYS A 768 -33.26 -48.23 34.71
N ASP A 769 -34.08 -48.74 33.78
CA ASP A 769 -34.11 -50.01 33.00
C ASP A 769 -35.25 -49.91 31.94
N LYS A 770 -35.21 -50.72 30.87
CA LYS A 770 -36.27 -50.86 29.80
C LYS A 770 -36.45 -49.58 28.92
N GLY A 771 -36.84 -49.61 27.65
CA GLY A 771 -37.43 -50.65 26.76
C GLY A 771 -38.69 -50.06 26.10
N THR A 772 -39.11 -50.34 24.86
CA THR A 772 -38.62 -51.18 23.72
C THR A 772 -39.24 -50.55 22.41
N THR A 773 -39.25 -51.01 21.15
CA THR A 773 -39.13 -52.31 20.46
C THR A 773 -38.94 -52.10 18.92
N THR A 774 -38.55 -53.15 18.15
CA THR A 774 -38.90 -53.54 16.73
C THR A 774 -39.58 -52.56 15.73
N ASN A 775 -39.38 -52.58 14.39
CA ASN A 775 -38.72 -53.50 13.42
C ASN A 775 -38.00 -52.68 12.31
N THR A 776 -36.94 -53.06 11.57
CA THR A 776 -36.51 -54.27 10.77
C THR A 776 -37.02 -54.35 9.32
N LEU A 777 -36.06 -54.51 8.38
CA LEU A 777 -36.18 -54.90 6.94
C LEU A 777 -36.73 -53.82 5.96
N ASN A 778 -36.35 -53.80 4.66
CA ASN A 778 -35.59 -54.80 3.89
C ASN A 778 -34.66 -54.19 2.81
N GLU A 779 -33.67 -54.97 2.34
CA GLU A 779 -32.83 -54.66 1.17
C GLU A 779 -33.42 -55.23 -0.14
N SER A 780 -32.96 -54.72 -1.28
CA SER A 780 -32.93 -55.45 -2.56
C SER A 780 -31.97 -54.80 -3.56
N GLN A 781 -30.90 -55.52 -3.95
CA GLN A 781 -30.05 -55.18 -5.11
C GLN A 781 -30.50 -55.95 -6.37
N GLU A 782 -29.69 -55.85 -7.43
CA GLU A 782 -29.70 -56.68 -8.66
C GLU A 782 -30.86 -56.42 -9.65
N HIS A 783 -30.68 -56.54 -10.97
CA HIS A 783 -29.48 -56.58 -11.82
C HIS A 783 -29.88 -56.09 -13.23
N GLY A 784 -28.97 -55.49 -14.01
CA GLY A 784 -29.30 -55.01 -15.36
C GLY A 784 -28.18 -54.24 -16.07
N SER A 785 -27.22 -54.97 -16.63
CA SER A 785 -26.03 -54.40 -17.28
C SER A 785 -26.15 -54.28 -18.81
N THR A 786 -25.79 -53.13 -19.36
CA THR A 786 -25.13 -53.03 -20.67
C THR A 786 -24.20 -51.82 -20.74
N SER A 787 -23.23 -51.87 -21.64
CA SER A 787 -22.16 -50.88 -21.84
C SER A 787 -22.19 -50.34 -23.27
N ILE A 788 -21.33 -49.36 -23.60
CA ILE A 788 -21.07 -48.82 -24.96
C ILE A 788 -22.23 -47.86 -25.37
N GLU A 789 -22.04 -46.71 -26.04
CA GLU A 789 -21.03 -46.35 -27.07
C GLU A 789 -20.53 -44.89 -27.02
N LYS A 790 -19.56 -44.56 -27.88
CA LYS A 790 -19.21 -43.17 -28.27
C LYS A 790 -20.00 -42.76 -29.51
N GLY A 791 -20.69 -41.63 -29.44
CA GLY A 791 -21.28 -40.89 -30.57
C GLY A 791 -21.85 -39.59 -30.01
N GLN A 792 -21.55 -38.36 -30.47
CA GLN A 792 -21.07 -37.89 -31.77
C GLN A 792 -22.09 -38.08 -32.90
N SER A 793 -23.05 -37.15 -32.94
CA SER A 793 -23.93 -36.87 -34.06
C SER A 793 -23.99 -35.36 -34.24
N ASP A 794 -23.69 -34.89 -35.44
CA ASP A 794 -23.46 -33.48 -35.75
C ASP A 794 -24.74 -32.62 -35.62
N ILE A 795 -24.56 -31.36 -35.23
CA ILE A 795 -25.43 -30.26 -35.65
C ILE A 795 -24.56 -29.37 -36.52
N ASP A 796 -24.99 -29.12 -37.75
CA ASP A 796 -24.15 -28.57 -38.81
C ASP A 796 -23.46 -27.26 -38.42
N VAL A 797 -22.16 -27.20 -38.66
CA VAL A 797 -21.44 -25.93 -38.86
C VAL A 797 -21.92 -25.36 -40.20
N LEU A 798 -23.09 -24.71 -40.17
CA LEU A 798 -23.49 -23.78 -41.21
C LEU A 798 -22.42 -22.69 -41.28
N LYS A 799 -21.56 -22.80 -42.29
CA LYS A 799 -20.74 -21.70 -42.78
C LYS A 799 -21.67 -20.59 -43.26
N ILE A 800 -22.03 -19.69 -42.36
CA ILE A 800 -22.50 -18.37 -42.73
C ILE A 800 -21.30 -17.70 -43.39
N ASN A 801 -21.38 -17.43 -44.70
CA ASN A 801 -20.24 -16.93 -45.46
C ASN A 801 -19.79 -15.57 -44.90
N ASP A 802 -18.49 -15.44 -44.62
CA ASP A 802 -17.83 -14.21 -44.15
C ASP A 802 -17.81 -13.07 -45.20
N GLU A 803 -18.60 -13.17 -46.27
CA GLU A 803 -18.68 -12.23 -47.40
C GLU A 803 -20.01 -11.45 -47.46
N VAL A 804 -20.84 -11.49 -46.40
CA VAL A 804 -22.13 -10.76 -46.35
C VAL A 804 -22.31 -9.88 -45.09
N GLN A 805 -21.62 -10.17 -43.99
CA GLN A 805 -21.74 -9.39 -42.74
C GLN A 805 -21.17 -7.96 -42.81
N GLU A 806 -20.39 -7.61 -43.84
CA GLU A 806 -19.75 -6.29 -44.03
C GLU A 806 -20.72 -5.17 -44.47
N THR A 807 -22.04 -5.37 -44.39
CA THR A 807 -23.03 -4.54 -45.13
C THR A 807 -24.05 -3.77 -44.28
N LEU A 808 -24.03 -3.90 -42.94
CA LEU A 808 -25.04 -3.28 -42.05
C LEU A 808 -24.48 -2.41 -40.93
N THR A 809 -23.34 -2.77 -40.34
CA THR A 809 -22.78 -2.08 -39.15
C THR A 809 -22.07 -0.77 -39.50
N ASP A 810 -21.34 -0.72 -40.62
CA ASP A 810 -20.71 0.49 -41.18
C ASP A 810 -21.67 1.37 -41.99
N LYS A 811 -22.97 1.04 -42.06
CA LYS A 811 -23.95 1.85 -42.80
C LYS A 811 -24.20 3.18 -42.06
N LEU A 812 -23.52 4.21 -42.52
CA LEU A 812 -23.67 5.57 -42.04
C LEU A 812 -25.10 6.10 -42.27
N LEU A 813 -25.76 6.45 -41.16
CA LEU A 813 -27.07 7.06 -41.09
C LEU A 813 -27.02 8.51 -41.62
N GLY A 814 -28.16 8.98 -42.13
CA GLY A 814 -28.36 10.36 -42.55
C GLY A 814 -29.72 10.91 -42.11
N ASN A 815 -30.09 12.10 -42.57
CA ASN A 815 -31.26 12.84 -42.08
C ASN A 815 -32.60 12.08 -42.27
N THR A 816 -32.66 11.12 -43.20
CA THR A 816 -33.81 10.21 -43.39
C THR A 816 -34.03 9.24 -42.24
N ASP A 817 -32.98 8.91 -41.49
CA ASP A 817 -33.00 7.92 -40.40
C ASP A 817 -33.35 8.55 -39.03
N LEU A 818 -33.57 9.86 -38.97
CA LEU A 818 -33.89 10.60 -37.74
C LEU A 818 -35.11 10.03 -37.00
N ALA A 819 -36.15 9.63 -37.74
CA ALA A 819 -37.33 8.99 -37.15
C ALA A 819 -36.99 7.63 -36.50
N THR A 820 -36.15 6.83 -37.16
CA THR A 820 -35.67 5.55 -36.62
C THR A 820 -34.84 5.75 -35.35
N VAL A 821 -33.88 6.69 -35.37
CA VAL A 821 -33.03 6.99 -34.22
C VAL A 821 -33.85 7.50 -33.03
N LEU A 822 -34.81 8.42 -33.27
CA LEU A 822 -35.73 8.87 -32.24
C LEU A 822 -36.60 7.72 -31.70
N GLN A 823 -37.05 6.80 -32.56
CA GLN A 823 -37.82 5.63 -32.15
C GLN A 823 -36.99 4.70 -31.25
N GLU A 824 -35.73 4.38 -31.57
CA GLU A 824 -34.90 3.54 -30.71
C GLU A 824 -34.65 4.18 -29.33
N LEU A 825 -34.42 5.49 -29.29
CA LEU A 825 -34.21 6.22 -28.03
C LEU A 825 -35.49 6.31 -27.18
N THR A 826 -36.68 6.31 -27.78
CA THR A 826 -37.96 6.55 -27.07
C THR A 826 -38.80 5.30 -26.82
N SER A 827 -38.57 4.19 -27.54
CA SER A 827 -39.46 3.00 -27.51
C SER A 827 -39.67 2.39 -26.13
N ASN A 828 -38.70 2.51 -25.22
CA ASN A 828 -38.76 1.92 -23.87
C ASN A 828 -39.08 2.94 -22.76
N GLN A 829 -39.28 4.22 -23.07
CA GLN A 829 -39.43 5.33 -22.09
C GLN A 829 -38.25 5.54 -21.11
N GLN A 830 -37.13 4.84 -21.29
CA GLN A 830 -35.99 4.86 -20.34
C GLN A 830 -35.01 6.03 -20.53
N PHE A 831 -34.87 6.58 -21.75
CA PHE A 831 -33.92 7.66 -22.03
C PHE A 831 -34.40 9.01 -21.50
N ASP A 832 -33.71 9.58 -20.50
CA ASP A 832 -34.07 10.88 -19.93
C ASP A 832 -33.51 12.04 -20.78
N TYR A 833 -34.10 12.23 -21.96
CA TYR A 833 -33.75 13.32 -22.86
C TYR A 833 -33.94 14.71 -22.25
N ALA A 834 -34.77 14.86 -21.21
CA ALA A 834 -34.97 16.13 -20.51
C ALA A 834 -33.69 16.60 -19.78
N LYS A 835 -32.87 15.65 -19.31
CA LYS A 835 -31.54 15.94 -18.71
C LYS A 835 -30.39 15.76 -19.69
N ASN A 836 -30.45 14.75 -20.56
CA ASN A 836 -29.24 14.16 -21.15
C ASN A 836 -28.91 14.58 -22.60
N TRP A 837 -29.81 15.28 -23.31
CA TRP A 837 -29.61 15.56 -24.75
C TRP A 837 -28.31 16.34 -25.08
N LYS A 838 -27.92 17.33 -24.28
CA LYS A 838 -26.67 18.09 -24.50
C LYS A 838 -25.43 17.23 -24.32
N GLN A 839 -25.42 16.41 -23.27
CA GLN A 839 -24.29 15.54 -22.94
C GLN A 839 -24.14 14.44 -23.99
N LEU A 840 -25.26 13.91 -24.49
CA LEU A 840 -25.28 13.03 -25.66
C LEU A 840 -24.70 13.75 -26.88
N GLY A 841 -25.16 14.97 -27.19
CA GLY A 841 -24.65 15.78 -28.31
C GLY A 841 -23.13 15.99 -28.29
N LEU A 842 -22.55 16.28 -27.12
CA LEU A 842 -21.10 16.40 -26.95
C LEU A 842 -20.36 15.08 -27.27
N TYR A 843 -20.86 13.94 -26.79
CA TYR A 843 -20.26 12.63 -27.08
C TYR A 843 -20.50 12.14 -28.51
N LEU A 844 -21.60 12.58 -29.15
CA LEU A 844 -21.87 12.44 -30.58
C LEU A 844 -20.99 13.35 -31.46
N GLY A 845 -20.16 14.22 -30.86
CA GLY A 845 -19.16 15.05 -31.56
C GLY A 845 -19.60 16.45 -31.96
N LEU A 846 -20.76 16.92 -31.47
CA LEU A 846 -21.20 18.31 -31.64
C LEU A 846 -20.48 19.22 -30.64
N TYR A 847 -20.16 20.44 -31.06
CA TYR A 847 -19.45 21.40 -30.22
C TYR A 847 -20.41 22.24 -29.38
N GLN A 848 -19.90 22.73 -28.24
CA GLN A 848 -20.68 23.56 -27.31
C GLN A 848 -21.38 24.78 -27.96
N PRO A 849 -20.81 25.51 -28.95
CA PRO A 849 -21.50 26.61 -29.62
C PRO A 849 -22.76 26.15 -30.38
N THR A 850 -22.68 25.02 -31.08
CA THR A 850 -23.79 24.42 -31.85
C THR A 850 -24.93 24.00 -30.93
N LEU A 851 -24.61 23.29 -29.84
CA LEU A 851 -25.59 22.88 -28.82
C LEU A 851 -26.22 24.10 -28.11
N SER A 852 -25.46 25.16 -27.89
CA SER A 852 -25.97 26.42 -27.32
C SER A 852 -26.90 27.16 -28.29
N ALA A 853 -26.63 27.11 -29.61
CA ALA A 853 -27.50 27.67 -30.63
C ALA A 853 -28.83 26.89 -30.75
N ILE A 854 -28.77 25.56 -30.68
CA ILE A 854 -29.97 24.69 -30.64
C ILE A 854 -30.85 25.04 -29.43
N GLU A 855 -30.27 25.14 -28.22
CA GLU A 855 -30.99 25.52 -27.01
C GLU A 855 -31.74 26.86 -27.12
N VAL A 856 -31.09 27.88 -27.68
CA VAL A 856 -31.69 29.21 -27.91
C VAL A 856 -32.82 29.14 -28.95
N ASN A 857 -32.64 28.37 -30.02
CA ASN A 857 -33.64 28.24 -31.09
C ASN A 857 -34.90 27.48 -30.65
N CYS A 858 -34.75 26.41 -29.86
CA CYS A 858 -35.84 25.57 -29.38
C CYS A 858 -36.61 26.15 -28.18
N ARG A 859 -36.19 27.31 -27.64
CA ARG A 859 -36.91 28.08 -26.60
C ARG A 859 -37.33 27.28 -25.36
N GLY A 860 -36.54 26.30 -24.97
CA GLY A 860 -36.80 25.42 -23.81
C GLY A 860 -37.71 24.21 -24.08
N GLN A 861 -38.16 23.98 -25.31
CA GLN A 861 -38.83 22.73 -25.69
C GLN A 861 -37.80 21.62 -25.87
N VAL A 862 -37.57 20.83 -24.82
CA VAL A 862 -36.43 19.90 -24.74
C VAL A 862 -36.52 18.75 -25.74
N GLN A 863 -37.73 18.36 -26.17
CA GLN A 863 -37.92 17.39 -27.25
C GLN A 863 -37.42 17.94 -28.59
N ASP A 864 -37.72 19.21 -28.92
CA ASP A 864 -37.19 19.87 -30.13
C ASP A 864 -35.66 19.99 -30.07
N CYS A 865 -35.10 20.29 -28.89
CA CYS A 865 -33.65 20.30 -28.68
C CYS A 865 -33.00 18.95 -29.02
N LEU A 866 -33.60 17.84 -28.59
CA LEU A 866 -33.12 16.50 -28.94
C LEU A 866 -33.22 16.24 -30.44
N MET A 867 -34.35 16.60 -31.07
CA MET A 867 -34.55 16.39 -32.51
C MET A 867 -33.52 17.16 -33.34
N GLU A 868 -33.25 18.43 -33.04
CA GLU A 868 -32.22 19.21 -33.74
C GLU A 868 -30.80 18.74 -33.40
N CYS A 869 -30.53 18.30 -32.17
CA CYS A 869 -29.24 17.70 -31.81
C CYS A 869 -28.95 16.43 -32.64
N LEU A 870 -29.93 15.53 -32.78
CA LEU A 870 -29.79 14.33 -33.61
C LEU A 870 -29.76 14.68 -35.10
N SER A 871 -30.48 15.71 -35.53
CA SER A 871 -30.44 16.27 -36.89
C SER A 871 -29.03 16.76 -37.25
N SER A 872 -28.38 17.54 -36.39
CA SER A 872 -26.98 17.99 -36.57
C SER A 872 -25.96 16.85 -36.56
N TRP A 873 -26.16 15.83 -35.72
CA TRP A 873 -25.34 14.61 -35.74
C TRP A 873 -25.48 13.84 -37.05
N LEU A 874 -26.71 13.63 -37.56
CA LEU A 874 -26.97 12.93 -38.83
C LEU A 874 -26.46 13.69 -40.07
N LYS A 875 -26.45 15.03 -40.02
CA LYS A 875 -25.76 15.89 -41.01
C LYS A 875 -24.23 15.79 -40.95
N ARG A 876 -23.68 15.27 -39.84
CA ARG A 876 -22.25 15.23 -39.48
C ARG A 876 -21.60 16.62 -39.45
N GLU A 877 -22.27 17.54 -38.77
CA GLU A 877 -21.73 18.85 -38.39
C GLU A 877 -20.58 18.68 -37.36
N ASP A 878 -19.82 19.75 -37.09
CA ASP A 878 -18.73 19.75 -36.10
C ASP A 878 -17.74 18.57 -36.20
N GLY A 879 -17.39 17.95 -35.07
CA GLY A 879 -16.41 16.86 -34.93
C GLY A 879 -17.01 15.46 -35.04
N VAL A 880 -18.26 15.31 -35.50
CA VAL A 880 -19.00 14.03 -35.55
C VAL A 880 -18.20 12.91 -36.25
N ARG A 881 -17.39 13.25 -37.27
CA ARG A 881 -16.54 12.29 -38.02
C ARG A 881 -15.34 11.76 -37.24
N GLU A 882 -14.93 12.42 -36.16
CA GLU A 882 -13.75 12.10 -35.35
C GLU A 882 -14.12 11.31 -34.07
N THR A 883 -15.40 10.98 -33.91
CA THR A 883 -15.95 10.23 -32.76
C THR A 883 -15.57 8.75 -32.78
N ARG A 884 -15.67 8.09 -31.61
CA ARG A 884 -15.60 6.62 -31.51
C ARG A 884 -16.77 6.03 -32.31
N GLY A 885 -16.46 5.33 -33.40
CA GLY A 885 -17.44 4.79 -34.35
C GLY A 885 -17.39 5.44 -35.73
N GLY A 886 -16.73 6.59 -35.91
CA GLY A 886 -16.34 7.11 -37.24
C GLY A 886 -17.43 7.87 -38.01
N GLY A 887 -18.41 8.47 -37.34
CA GLY A 887 -19.43 9.31 -37.98
C GLY A 887 -20.83 9.14 -37.35
N SER A 888 -21.87 9.30 -38.17
CA SER A 888 -23.25 9.03 -37.78
C SER A 888 -23.62 7.58 -38.06
N ASN A 889 -23.46 6.68 -37.10
CA ASN A 889 -23.86 5.28 -37.18
C ASN A 889 -24.28 4.73 -35.80
N TRP A 890 -24.82 3.51 -35.76
CA TRP A 890 -25.27 2.92 -34.49
C TRP A 890 -24.13 2.69 -33.50
N ILE A 891 -22.91 2.42 -33.98
CA ILE A 891 -21.72 2.22 -33.13
C ILE A 891 -21.41 3.51 -32.34
N SER A 892 -21.40 4.67 -33.00
CA SER A 892 -21.15 5.96 -32.33
C SER A 892 -22.30 6.39 -31.42
N LEU A 893 -23.55 6.06 -31.77
CA LEU A 893 -24.70 6.30 -30.89
C LEU A 893 -24.63 5.46 -29.61
N VAL A 894 -24.35 4.16 -29.72
CA VAL A 894 -24.14 3.25 -28.57
C VAL A 894 -22.99 3.74 -27.69
N ALA A 895 -21.84 4.09 -28.29
CA ALA A 895 -20.67 4.58 -27.56
C ALA A 895 -20.94 5.93 -26.85
N ALA A 896 -21.78 6.80 -27.42
CA ALA A 896 -22.20 8.04 -26.77
C ALA A 896 -23.20 7.78 -25.64
N LEU A 897 -24.16 6.87 -25.81
CA LEU A 897 -25.12 6.49 -24.76
C LEU A 897 -24.41 5.86 -23.54
N ASP A 898 -23.45 4.94 -23.74
CA ASP A 898 -22.63 4.39 -22.65
C ASP A 898 -21.89 5.49 -21.87
N ALA A 899 -21.42 6.54 -22.56
CA ALA A 899 -20.65 7.64 -21.99
C ALA A 899 -21.53 8.69 -21.26
N VAL A 900 -22.82 8.77 -21.61
CA VAL A 900 -23.85 9.49 -20.84
C VAL A 900 -24.32 8.68 -19.63
N GLY A 901 -24.18 7.35 -19.67
CA GLY A 901 -24.62 6.41 -18.62
C GLY A 901 -25.87 5.60 -18.97
N GLU A 902 -26.43 5.80 -20.17
CA GLU A 902 -27.70 5.23 -20.68
C GLU A 902 -27.52 3.77 -21.16
N ARG A 903 -26.91 2.94 -20.31
CA ARG A 903 -26.41 1.59 -20.67
C ARG A 903 -27.50 0.63 -21.09
N GLU A 904 -28.71 0.74 -20.55
CA GLU A 904 -29.83 -0.12 -20.96
C GLU A 904 -30.29 0.21 -22.38
N VAL A 905 -30.41 1.49 -22.71
CA VAL A 905 -30.74 1.95 -24.08
C VAL A 905 -29.63 1.52 -25.05
N ALA A 906 -28.36 1.71 -24.67
CA ALA A 906 -27.21 1.25 -25.45
C ALA A 906 -27.22 -0.27 -25.70
N ASN A 907 -27.53 -1.08 -24.68
CA ASN A 907 -27.58 -2.54 -24.80
C ASN A 907 -28.77 -3.04 -25.62
N ASN A 908 -29.93 -2.38 -25.55
CA ASN A 908 -31.07 -2.68 -26.42
C ASN A 908 -30.71 -2.44 -27.90
N ILE A 909 -30.00 -1.35 -28.21
CA ILE A 909 -29.51 -1.06 -29.57
C ILE A 909 -28.44 -2.08 -30.01
N ARG A 910 -27.50 -2.48 -29.13
CA ARG A 910 -26.54 -3.56 -29.42
C ARG A 910 -27.22 -4.86 -29.84
N ILE A 911 -28.20 -5.32 -29.06
CA ILE A 911 -28.93 -6.57 -29.32
C ILE A 911 -29.76 -6.47 -30.61
N LYS A 912 -30.34 -5.31 -30.91
CA LYS A 912 -31.19 -5.11 -32.08
C LYS A 912 -30.41 -5.06 -33.41
N TYR A 913 -29.18 -4.53 -33.38
CA TYR A 913 -28.37 -4.30 -34.58
C TYR A 913 -27.08 -5.15 -34.65
N ASN A 914 -26.86 -6.07 -33.70
CA ASN A 914 -25.65 -6.90 -33.55
C ASN A 914 -24.34 -6.08 -33.54
N LEU A 915 -24.15 -5.28 -32.48
CA LEU A 915 -23.02 -4.34 -32.29
C LEU A 915 -22.16 -4.67 -31.07
#